data_AF-A0AAN6RJN4-F1
#
_entry.id   AF-A0AAN6RJN4-F1
#
_cell.length_a   1.000
_cell.length_b   1.000
_cell.length_c   1.000
_cell.angle_alpha   90.00
_cell.angle_beta   90.00
_cell.angle_gamma   90.00
#
_symmetry.space_group_name_H-M   'P 1'
#
loop_
_entity.id
_entity.type
_entity.pdbx_description
1 polymer ?
#
loop_
_entity_poly.entity_id
_entity_poly.type
_entity_poly.pdbx_seq_one_letter_code
_entity_poly.pdbx_strand_id
1 'polypeptide(L)'
;MIGISVLLSLLGAVAPAVSATNNLVGRAIRPDPPNGHWIDTWASMPQLTEPANLPPAPFNQTGTVFVNATIRQTLHMTVGASQIRLKISNAFGLTNLPITAVTVALPVNGTAGIHQVQASTLQKVTFSGRSDISIPNGALAVSDPINFKIKPQSMLTVSIYLATGQTTNSITSHPGSRTTSWWQFGDAVSAPALTVSDPKTQSAAHWYFVSAVEAWVPRSTGTLALLGDSITDGRGSTTDQNNRWPDQLLARLQKNPRTRNIAISNLAAGGNRILADGLGPNALGRVERDILAHPGVKYVLVFEGVNDIGTAAPTVDAQAAVYSGLTQAYAQIVTRIHAFGLPVFGATITPFSAPANFTGQPYSDPEREKTRQKVNKWIRESGVFDEVLDFDAVLRDPQERKAQAATPQTPQPGPPPTTSPPPTTTATVPPATSSPNPYHEAVVEAPTSAPPPTTNPRSPLLKPLPPRLPHPHPPRHSPQPHPLAPSHPPFDHPLAHQPTAPNAIVDFDGKNDPYRPINWSTRKKVVTTALYGLCTMSASWASSSYSPGTSQVAARFDVGEQVAVLGTSPIVSTAFVINPSLGWRWTEYFTGILQLFVLLLGVLFLDESYPPVLLVAKARSLRHSTGNWALHAEFEEWDVSIVELARKFLIRPIQILCTPICFLVALYASFCYGILYMQLGGVPIIFRQLRGWAPLPASLPFLCVFIGAILGCAANVYNQFLYNKAYRLAGNRAVPEKRLPPMMVGSVLFASGQFLMGWTAAPHFHWICGAELSR
;
A
#
# COMPACT_ATOMS: atom_id res chain seq x y z
N MET A 1 -48.63 16.59 10.25
CA MET A 1 -49.04 15.25 9.77
C MET A 1 -48.45 14.98 8.38
N ILE A 2 -47.11 14.92 8.23
CA ILE A 2 -46.43 14.75 6.92
C ILE A 2 -45.25 13.75 6.98
N GLY A 3 -44.64 13.51 8.15
CA GLY A 3 -43.38 12.75 8.28
C GLY A 3 -43.46 11.21 8.27
N ILE A 4 -44.61 10.59 8.03
CA ILE A 4 -44.78 9.12 8.16
C ILE A 4 -44.79 8.40 6.79
N SER A 5 -45.26 9.06 5.73
CA SER A 5 -45.50 8.43 4.42
C SER A 5 -44.24 8.03 3.64
N VAL A 6 -43.05 8.47 4.05
CA VAL A 6 -41.78 8.20 3.34
C VAL A 6 -41.15 6.87 3.78
N LEU A 7 -41.43 6.39 5.00
CA LEU A 7 -40.73 5.23 5.57
C LEU A 7 -41.29 3.87 5.10
N LEU A 8 -42.54 3.83 4.64
CA LEU A 8 -43.24 2.59 4.23
C LEU A 8 -42.91 2.16 2.79
N SER A 9 -42.41 3.06 1.95
CA SER A 9 -42.12 2.77 0.53
C SER A 9 -40.90 1.87 0.29
N LEU A 10 -40.06 1.63 1.30
CA LEU A 10 -38.76 0.95 1.18
C LEU A 10 -38.74 -0.53 1.61
N LEU A 11 -39.87 -1.07 2.09
CA LEU A 11 -39.96 -2.44 2.63
C LEU A 11 -40.66 -3.45 1.70
N GLY A 12 -41.10 -3.03 0.50
CA GLY A 12 -41.95 -3.83 -0.38
C GLY A 12 -41.24 -4.70 -1.44
N ALA A 13 -39.92 -4.80 -1.44
CA ALA A 13 -39.15 -5.31 -2.61
C ALA A 13 -38.04 -6.33 -2.28
N VAL A 14 -38.36 -7.39 -1.52
CA VAL A 14 -37.44 -8.52 -1.31
C VAL A 14 -38.18 -9.86 -1.46
N ALA A 15 -37.57 -10.77 -2.25
CA ALA A 15 -38.03 -12.12 -2.62
C ALA A 15 -39.24 -12.17 -3.61
N PRO A 16 -39.33 -13.22 -4.47
CA PRO A 16 -38.45 -14.39 -4.58
C PRO A 16 -37.50 -14.33 -5.80
N ALA A 17 -36.21 -14.56 -5.55
CA ALA A 17 -35.19 -14.73 -6.59
C ALA A 17 -34.29 -15.96 -6.31
N VAL A 18 -34.88 -17.05 -5.81
CA VAL A 18 -34.17 -18.27 -5.37
C VAL A 18 -34.72 -19.50 -6.12
N SER A 19 -34.46 -19.58 -7.43
CA SER A 19 -34.75 -20.77 -8.24
C SER A 19 -33.95 -20.89 -9.55
N ALA A 20 -32.87 -20.12 -9.72
CA ALA A 20 -32.17 -19.95 -11.00
C ALA A 20 -30.66 -20.23 -11.00
N THR A 21 -30.09 -20.68 -9.87
CA THR A 21 -28.63 -20.73 -9.65
C THR A 21 -27.92 -22.02 -10.09
N ASN A 22 -28.65 -23.09 -10.44
CA ASN A 22 -28.05 -24.42 -10.64
C ASN A 22 -27.47 -24.70 -12.05
N ASN A 23 -27.64 -23.80 -13.03
CA ASN A 23 -27.26 -24.04 -14.44
C ASN A 23 -25.99 -23.30 -14.92
N LEU A 24 -25.16 -22.76 -14.02
CA LEU A 24 -23.92 -22.04 -14.36
C LEU A 24 -22.64 -22.72 -13.85
N VAL A 25 -22.57 -24.05 -13.93
CA VAL A 25 -21.28 -24.76 -13.89
C VAL A 25 -20.56 -24.57 -15.23
N GLY A 26 -20.01 -23.36 -15.42
CA GLY A 26 -19.15 -23.04 -16.55
C GLY A 26 -17.98 -24.02 -16.62
N ARG A 27 -17.76 -24.61 -17.80
CA ARG A 27 -16.75 -25.66 -18.02
C ARG A 27 -15.35 -25.13 -17.67
N ALA A 28 -14.84 -25.54 -16.50
CA ALA A 28 -13.62 -25.00 -15.91
C ALA A 28 -12.45 -24.97 -16.92
N ILE A 29 -11.86 -23.79 -17.09
CA ILE A 29 -10.77 -23.57 -18.03
C ILE A 29 -9.53 -24.30 -17.51
N ARG A 30 -9.10 -25.32 -18.25
CA ARG A 30 -7.89 -26.09 -17.95
C ARG A 30 -6.67 -25.31 -18.44
N PRO A 31 -5.66 -25.03 -17.60
CA PRO A 31 -4.46 -24.31 -18.03
C PRO A 31 -3.71 -25.05 -19.15
N ASP A 32 -3.33 -24.34 -20.22
CA ASP A 32 -2.52 -24.85 -21.33
C ASP A 32 -1.32 -23.92 -21.59
N PRO A 33 -0.09 -24.28 -21.20
CA PRO A 33 0.33 -25.59 -20.67
C PRO A 33 -0.08 -25.82 -19.20
N PRO A 34 -0.19 -27.08 -18.73
CA PRO A 34 -0.64 -27.37 -17.36
C PRO A 34 0.29 -26.79 -16.27
N ASN A 35 1.61 -26.80 -16.51
CA ASN A 35 2.61 -26.25 -15.58
C ASN A 35 3.07 -24.84 -15.97
N GLY A 36 2.17 -24.01 -16.50
CA GLY A 36 2.50 -22.64 -16.92
C GLY A 36 2.66 -21.63 -15.77
N HIS A 37 2.75 -20.37 -16.16
CA HIS A 37 2.49 -19.19 -15.33
C HIS A 37 1.93 -18.04 -16.19
N TRP A 38 1.36 -17.03 -15.54
CA TRP A 38 1.04 -15.75 -16.18
C TRP A 38 2.31 -14.92 -16.35
N ILE A 39 2.49 -14.34 -17.54
CA ILE A 39 3.41 -13.23 -17.79
C ILE A 39 2.68 -12.15 -18.57
N ASP A 40 3.13 -10.89 -18.52
CA ASP A 40 2.65 -9.90 -19.50
C ASP A 40 3.11 -10.28 -20.92
N THR A 41 2.18 -10.32 -21.88
CA THR A 41 2.52 -10.27 -23.32
C THR A 41 2.42 -8.84 -23.87
N TRP A 42 1.70 -7.95 -23.19
CA TRP A 42 1.67 -6.51 -23.45
C TRP A 42 1.36 -5.79 -22.14
N ALA A 43 2.00 -4.66 -21.89
CA ALA A 43 1.66 -3.74 -20.81
C ALA A 43 2.02 -2.30 -21.19
N SER A 44 1.38 -1.34 -20.51
CA SER A 44 1.67 0.10 -20.63
C SER A 44 1.63 0.77 -19.26
N MET A 45 2.53 1.72 -19.02
CA MET A 45 2.58 2.52 -17.79
C MET A 45 1.28 3.33 -17.57
N PRO A 46 0.52 3.10 -16.47
CA PRO A 46 -0.69 3.87 -16.19
C PRO A 46 -0.37 5.29 -15.72
N GLN A 47 -1.05 6.27 -16.32
CA GLN A 47 -0.93 7.71 -16.08
C GLN A 47 -2.28 8.32 -15.67
N LEU A 48 -2.24 9.44 -14.94
CA LEU A 48 -3.37 10.36 -14.85
C LEU A 48 -3.55 11.01 -16.23
N THR A 49 -4.80 11.06 -16.72
CA THR A 49 -5.07 11.66 -18.02
C THR A 49 -5.01 13.18 -17.92
N GLU A 50 -4.00 13.78 -18.57
CA GLU A 50 -3.88 15.23 -18.70
C GLU A 50 -5.11 15.82 -19.42
N PRO A 51 -5.55 17.06 -19.11
CA PRO A 51 -6.76 17.64 -19.71
C PRO A 51 -6.77 17.69 -21.24
N ALA A 52 -5.60 17.82 -21.88
CA ALA A 52 -5.44 17.83 -23.34
C ALA A 52 -5.46 16.43 -23.98
N ASN A 53 -5.28 15.37 -23.18
CA ASN A 53 -5.27 13.97 -23.60
C ASN A 53 -6.53 13.20 -23.13
N LEU A 54 -7.51 13.90 -22.55
CA LEU A 54 -8.87 13.39 -22.38
C LEU A 54 -9.55 13.25 -23.75
N PRO A 55 -10.56 12.37 -23.92
CA PRO A 55 -11.32 12.33 -25.16
C PRO A 55 -12.02 13.69 -25.39
N PRO A 56 -12.31 14.08 -26.64
CA PRO A 56 -13.02 15.32 -26.92
C PRO A 56 -14.47 15.30 -26.40
N ALA A 57 -15.10 16.47 -26.31
CA ALA A 57 -16.56 16.54 -26.28
C ALA A 57 -17.12 15.87 -27.55
N PRO A 58 -18.25 15.13 -27.47
CA PRO A 58 -19.16 14.99 -26.32
C PRO A 58 -18.79 13.88 -25.30
N PHE A 59 -17.68 13.17 -25.47
CA PHE A 59 -17.27 12.04 -24.61
C PHE A 59 -16.60 12.47 -23.30
N ASN A 60 -16.25 13.74 -23.17
CA ASN A 60 -15.75 14.38 -21.95
C ASN A 60 -16.64 15.58 -21.61
N GLN A 61 -17.08 15.65 -20.36
CA GLN A 61 -17.98 16.67 -19.81
C GLN A 61 -17.56 16.98 -18.37
N THR A 62 -17.93 18.13 -17.81
CA THR A 62 -17.55 18.48 -16.44
C THR A 62 -18.06 17.44 -15.44
N GLY A 63 -17.14 16.73 -14.77
CA GLY A 63 -17.44 15.67 -13.82
C GLY A 63 -17.72 14.28 -14.41
N THR A 64 -17.73 14.08 -15.74
CA THR A 64 -17.97 12.76 -16.35
C THR A 64 -17.20 12.51 -17.65
N VAL A 65 -16.74 11.28 -17.86
CA VAL A 65 -16.05 10.86 -19.10
C VAL A 65 -16.55 9.49 -19.57
N PHE A 66 -16.65 9.32 -20.90
CA PHE A 66 -17.14 8.13 -21.62
C PHE A 66 -18.55 7.67 -21.20
N VAL A 67 -19.47 8.63 -20.98
CA VAL A 67 -20.89 8.34 -20.70
C VAL A 67 -21.55 7.68 -21.92
N ASN A 68 -22.18 6.52 -21.72
CA ASN A 68 -22.81 5.69 -22.74
C ASN A 68 -21.89 5.43 -23.95
N ALA A 69 -20.60 5.11 -23.72
CA ALA A 69 -19.61 5.00 -24.77
C ALA A 69 -18.91 3.64 -24.81
N THR A 70 -18.73 3.10 -26.02
CA THR A 70 -17.82 1.99 -26.31
C THR A 70 -16.48 2.55 -26.79
N ILE A 71 -15.39 2.12 -26.16
CA ILE A 71 -14.01 2.42 -26.51
C ILE A 71 -13.39 1.16 -27.13
N ARG A 72 -12.81 1.26 -28.33
CA ARG A 72 -12.15 0.16 -29.05
C ARG A 72 -10.69 0.48 -29.29
N GLN A 73 -9.81 -0.42 -28.83
CA GLN A 73 -8.38 -0.20 -28.69
C GLN A 73 -7.61 -1.39 -29.24
N THR A 74 -6.47 -1.17 -29.91
CA THR A 74 -5.61 -2.27 -30.39
C THR A 74 -4.29 -2.30 -29.64
N LEU A 75 -3.78 -3.50 -29.34
CA LEU A 75 -2.64 -3.78 -28.47
C LEU A 75 -1.68 -4.77 -29.16
N HIS A 76 -0.36 -4.54 -29.09
CA HIS A 76 0.64 -5.36 -29.78
C HIS A 76 1.17 -6.48 -28.87
N MET A 77 0.79 -7.73 -29.13
CA MET A 77 1.18 -8.89 -28.30
C MET A 77 2.60 -9.31 -28.60
N THR A 78 3.49 -9.31 -27.60
CA THR A 78 4.91 -9.64 -27.80
C THR A 78 5.14 -11.15 -27.95
N VAL A 79 4.44 -11.99 -27.18
CA VAL A 79 4.50 -13.46 -27.23
C VAL A 79 3.12 -14.08 -27.45
N GLY A 80 3.10 -15.28 -28.02
CA GLY A 80 1.89 -16.06 -28.26
C GLY A 80 1.51 -16.98 -27.10
N ALA A 81 0.22 -17.29 -26.96
CA ALA A 81 -0.35 -18.18 -25.95
C ALA A 81 -1.72 -18.73 -26.41
N SER A 82 -2.17 -19.82 -25.79
CA SER A 82 -3.53 -20.37 -25.93
C SER A 82 -4.56 -19.64 -25.04
N GLN A 83 -4.08 -18.96 -23.99
CA GLN A 83 -4.89 -18.36 -22.93
C GLN A 83 -4.36 -16.98 -22.53
N ILE A 84 -5.28 -16.05 -22.32
CA ILE A 84 -4.99 -14.66 -21.90
C ILE A 84 -5.93 -14.20 -20.78
N ARG A 85 -5.58 -13.10 -20.10
CA ARG A 85 -6.48 -12.30 -19.25
C ARG A 85 -6.10 -10.81 -19.30
N LEU A 86 -7.05 -9.93 -19.00
CA LEU A 86 -6.86 -8.47 -19.07
C LEU A 86 -6.64 -7.85 -17.68
N LYS A 87 -5.80 -6.81 -17.61
CA LYS A 87 -5.66 -5.90 -16.46
C LYS A 87 -6.26 -4.53 -16.83
N ILE A 88 -7.33 -4.13 -16.14
CA ILE A 88 -7.98 -2.82 -16.29
C ILE A 88 -7.73 -2.01 -15.02
N SER A 89 -7.11 -0.84 -15.16
CA SER A 89 -6.64 0.00 -14.07
C SER A 89 -7.49 1.25 -13.89
N ASN A 90 -7.74 1.57 -12.62
CA ASN A 90 -8.35 2.81 -12.16
C ASN A 90 -7.42 3.54 -11.17
N ALA A 91 -6.09 3.33 -11.29
CA ALA A 91 -5.06 3.83 -10.36
C ALA A 91 -5.10 5.35 -10.10
N PHE A 92 -5.58 6.15 -11.05
CA PHE A 92 -5.73 7.61 -10.92
C PHE A 92 -7.20 8.07 -10.91
N GLY A 93 -8.14 7.12 -10.92
CA GLY A 93 -9.56 7.40 -10.83
C GLY A 93 -9.94 7.88 -9.43
N LEU A 94 -10.47 9.10 -9.33
CA LEU A 94 -11.02 9.63 -8.07
C LEU A 94 -12.40 9.06 -7.71
N THR A 95 -13.08 8.40 -8.66
CA THR A 95 -14.32 7.64 -8.43
C THR A 95 -14.20 6.25 -9.06
N ASN A 96 -15.12 5.34 -8.70
CA ASN A 96 -15.16 4.01 -9.30
C ASN A 96 -15.33 4.07 -10.82
N LEU A 97 -14.69 3.16 -11.53
CA LEU A 97 -14.81 2.96 -12.98
C LEU A 97 -15.84 1.83 -13.25
N PRO A 98 -17.04 2.13 -13.79
CA PRO A 98 -18.15 1.18 -13.90
C PRO A 98 -18.18 0.48 -15.27
N ILE A 99 -17.23 -0.44 -15.47
CA ILE A 99 -17.14 -1.28 -16.66
C ILE A 99 -18.43 -2.09 -16.83
N THR A 100 -19.16 -1.88 -17.92
CA THR A 100 -20.47 -2.50 -18.16
C THR A 100 -20.35 -3.79 -18.99
N ALA A 101 -19.49 -3.79 -20.01
CA ALA A 101 -19.15 -4.96 -20.82
C ALA A 101 -17.76 -4.82 -21.43
N VAL A 102 -17.07 -5.94 -21.65
CA VAL A 102 -15.77 -5.97 -22.34
C VAL A 102 -15.70 -7.17 -23.29
N THR A 103 -15.09 -7.00 -24.46
CA THR A 103 -14.80 -8.06 -25.43
C THR A 103 -13.36 -8.02 -25.91
N VAL A 104 -12.87 -9.17 -26.38
CA VAL A 104 -11.62 -9.31 -27.14
C VAL A 104 -11.90 -9.90 -28.52
N ALA A 105 -11.14 -9.49 -29.53
CA ALA A 105 -11.19 -10.01 -30.89
C ALA A 105 -9.86 -9.76 -31.62
N LEU A 106 -9.62 -10.43 -32.74
CA LEU A 106 -8.53 -10.06 -33.64
C LEU A 106 -9.00 -8.90 -34.55
N PRO A 107 -8.18 -7.85 -34.79
CA PRO A 107 -8.51 -6.82 -35.77
C PRO A 107 -8.53 -7.38 -37.19
N VAL A 108 -9.30 -6.75 -38.08
CA VAL A 108 -9.26 -7.07 -39.52
C VAL A 108 -7.84 -6.82 -40.05
N ASN A 109 -7.36 -7.75 -40.89
CA ASN A 109 -6.00 -7.80 -41.45
C ASN A 109 -4.84 -7.79 -40.44
N GLY A 110 -5.10 -7.88 -39.13
CA GLY A 110 -4.08 -7.73 -38.08
C GLY A 110 -3.58 -6.29 -37.89
N THR A 111 -4.25 -5.30 -38.48
CA THR A 111 -3.83 -3.89 -38.48
C THR A 111 -3.96 -3.26 -37.10
N ALA A 112 -2.98 -2.44 -36.69
CA ALA A 112 -3.12 -1.55 -35.55
C ALA A 112 -4.02 -0.35 -35.89
N GLY A 113 -4.62 0.27 -34.87
CA GLY A 113 -5.44 1.47 -35.02
C GLY A 113 -6.81 1.28 -35.68
N ILE A 114 -7.18 0.06 -36.09
CA ILE A 114 -8.39 -0.19 -36.89
C ILE A 114 -9.66 -0.35 -36.03
N HIS A 115 -10.76 0.27 -36.48
CA HIS A 115 -12.08 0.19 -35.85
C HIS A 115 -12.83 -1.15 -36.05
N GLN A 116 -12.25 -2.07 -36.85
CA GLN A 116 -12.88 -3.30 -37.35
C GLN A 116 -12.27 -4.57 -36.72
N VAL A 117 -13.11 -5.56 -36.44
CA VAL A 117 -12.73 -6.83 -35.81
C VAL A 117 -13.28 -8.04 -36.57
N GLN A 118 -12.53 -9.14 -36.53
CA GLN A 118 -12.94 -10.42 -37.08
C GLN A 118 -14.03 -11.03 -36.20
N ALA A 119 -15.31 -10.88 -36.60
CA ALA A 119 -16.47 -11.27 -35.79
C ALA A 119 -16.43 -12.73 -35.30
N SER A 120 -15.89 -13.65 -36.10
CA SER A 120 -15.70 -15.07 -35.75
C SER A 120 -14.70 -15.32 -34.61
N THR A 121 -13.89 -14.31 -34.24
CA THR A 121 -12.95 -14.37 -33.12
C THR A 121 -13.47 -13.69 -31.86
N LEU A 122 -14.64 -13.03 -31.91
CA LEU A 122 -15.11 -12.17 -30.84
C LEU A 122 -15.54 -12.96 -29.61
N GLN A 123 -14.92 -12.66 -28.47
CA GLN A 123 -15.16 -13.34 -27.20
C GLN A 123 -15.42 -12.33 -26.08
N LYS A 124 -16.41 -12.63 -25.23
CA LYS A 124 -16.72 -11.83 -24.04
C LYS A 124 -15.66 -12.04 -22.97
N VAL A 125 -15.31 -10.96 -22.29
CA VAL A 125 -14.47 -10.94 -21.08
C VAL A 125 -15.39 -10.94 -19.86
N THR A 126 -15.01 -11.63 -18.79
CA THR A 126 -15.71 -11.60 -17.51
C THR A 126 -14.77 -11.32 -16.34
N PHE A 127 -15.34 -10.92 -15.21
CA PHE A 127 -14.67 -10.67 -13.94
C PHE A 127 -15.45 -11.39 -12.84
N SER A 128 -14.84 -12.42 -12.22
CA SER A 128 -15.53 -13.29 -11.26
C SER A 128 -16.85 -13.87 -11.80
N GLY A 129 -16.88 -14.22 -13.09
CA GLY A 129 -18.05 -14.75 -13.79
C GLY A 129 -19.09 -13.72 -14.26
N ARG A 130 -18.90 -12.42 -13.97
CA ARG A 130 -19.80 -11.33 -14.42
C ARG A 130 -19.25 -10.63 -15.67
N SER A 131 -20.11 -10.10 -16.53
CA SER A 131 -19.70 -9.25 -17.66
C SER A 131 -19.35 -7.80 -17.25
N ASP A 132 -19.85 -7.36 -16.10
CA ASP A 132 -19.67 -6.03 -15.52
C ASP A 132 -18.75 -6.05 -14.30
N ILE A 133 -18.06 -4.92 -14.04
CA ILE A 133 -17.31 -4.69 -12.81
C ILE A 133 -17.23 -3.20 -12.47
N SER A 134 -17.47 -2.85 -11.21
CA SER A 134 -17.15 -1.53 -10.66
C SER A 134 -15.76 -1.59 -10.02
N ILE A 135 -14.76 -1.00 -10.67
CA ILE A 135 -13.38 -0.99 -10.18
C ILE A 135 -13.24 0.21 -9.22
N PRO A 136 -12.88 0.03 -7.94
CA PRO A 136 -12.77 1.13 -6.98
C PRO A 136 -11.79 2.23 -7.39
N ASN A 137 -11.90 3.42 -6.79
CA ASN A 137 -10.92 4.48 -6.93
C ASN A 137 -9.51 4.00 -6.52
N GLY A 138 -8.50 4.28 -7.34
CA GLY A 138 -7.12 3.82 -7.13
C GLY A 138 -6.85 2.32 -7.37
N ALA A 139 -7.86 1.51 -7.71
CA ALA A 139 -7.74 0.05 -7.78
C ALA A 139 -7.45 -0.50 -9.19
N LEU A 140 -7.18 -1.82 -9.26
CA LEU A 140 -6.94 -2.60 -10.47
C LEU A 140 -7.91 -3.79 -10.48
N ALA A 141 -8.44 -4.14 -11.66
CA ALA A 141 -9.15 -5.40 -11.88
C ALA A 141 -8.39 -6.30 -12.85
N VAL A 142 -8.41 -7.61 -12.57
CA VAL A 142 -7.93 -8.66 -13.46
C VAL A 142 -9.13 -9.47 -13.94
N SER A 143 -9.23 -9.74 -15.24
CA SER A 143 -10.31 -10.57 -15.78
C SER A 143 -10.14 -12.04 -15.42
N ASP A 144 -11.24 -12.78 -15.55
CA ASP A 144 -11.18 -14.23 -15.64
C ASP A 144 -10.31 -14.66 -16.84
N PRO A 145 -9.66 -15.84 -16.80
CA PRO A 145 -8.92 -16.37 -17.94
C PRO A 145 -9.81 -16.64 -19.15
N ILE A 146 -9.25 -16.48 -20.36
CA ILE A 146 -9.97 -16.64 -21.62
C ILE A 146 -9.16 -17.55 -22.56
N ASN A 147 -9.82 -18.56 -23.13
CA ASN A 147 -9.25 -19.45 -24.17
C ASN A 147 -9.16 -18.75 -25.53
N PHE A 148 -8.34 -17.70 -25.62
CA PHE A 148 -8.14 -16.89 -26.82
C PHE A 148 -6.70 -17.03 -27.32
N LYS A 149 -6.53 -17.54 -28.55
CA LYS A 149 -5.21 -17.85 -29.10
C LYS A 149 -4.58 -16.64 -29.81
N ILE A 150 -3.50 -16.11 -29.23
CA ILE A 150 -2.67 -15.05 -29.81
C ILE A 150 -1.35 -15.60 -30.37
N LYS A 151 -0.77 -14.91 -31.35
CA LYS A 151 0.57 -15.20 -31.91
C LYS A 151 1.59 -14.16 -31.42
N PRO A 152 2.90 -14.47 -31.37
CA PRO A 152 3.93 -13.43 -31.18
C PRO A 152 3.82 -12.37 -32.28
N GLN A 153 4.01 -11.10 -31.95
CA GLN A 153 3.86 -9.94 -32.86
C GLN A 153 2.49 -9.89 -33.56
N SER A 154 1.41 -10.22 -32.84
CA SER A 154 0.04 -10.06 -33.37
C SER A 154 -0.76 -9.02 -32.60
N MET A 155 -1.68 -8.35 -33.29
CA MET A 155 -2.56 -7.37 -32.68
C MET A 155 -3.77 -8.05 -32.01
N LEU A 156 -4.11 -7.59 -30.81
CA LEU A 156 -5.36 -7.90 -30.12
C LEU A 156 -6.21 -6.63 -30.04
N THR A 157 -7.50 -6.72 -30.34
CA THR A 157 -8.47 -5.64 -30.11
C THR A 157 -9.22 -5.89 -28.82
N VAL A 158 -9.24 -4.89 -27.93
CA VAL A 158 -10.08 -4.84 -26.73
C VAL A 158 -11.17 -3.80 -26.95
N SER A 159 -12.43 -4.14 -26.69
CA SER A 159 -13.53 -3.16 -26.65
C SER A 159 -14.12 -3.11 -25.24
N ILE A 160 -14.31 -1.90 -24.69
CA ILE A 160 -14.84 -1.64 -23.34
C ILE A 160 -16.07 -0.74 -23.48
N TYR A 161 -17.20 -1.10 -22.86
CA TYR A 161 -18.40 -0.27 -22.77
C TYR A 161 -18.63 0.27 -21.36
N LEU A 162 -18.96 1.55 -21.28
CA LEU A 162 -19.29 2.30 -20.06
C LEU A 162 -20.68 2.92 -20.22
N ALA A 163 -21.72 2.27 -19.67
CA ALA A 163 -23.09 2.77 -19.79
C ALA A 163 -23.27 4.14 -19.09
N THR A 164 -22.73 4.30 -17.88
CA THR A 164 -22.82 5.54 -17.09
C THR A 164 -21.63 6.48 -17.26
N GLY A 165 -20.56 6.03 -17.91
CA GLY A 165 -19.25 6.70 -17.84
C GLY A 165 -18.60 6.63 -16.45
N GLN A 166 -17.40 7.15 -16.33
CA GLN A 166 -16.75 7.39 -15.04
C GLN A 166 -17.06 8.81 -14.55
N THR A 167 -17.38 8.95 -13.26
CA THR A 167 -17.85 10.21 -12.64
C THR A 167 -16.70 11.10 -12.14
N THR A 168 -15.67 11.25 -12.95
CA THR A 168 -14.59 12.25 -12.77
C THR A 168 -13.86 12.49 -14.09
N ASN A 169 -13.26 13.67 -14.26
CA ASN A 169 -12.31 13.93 -15.35
C ASN A 169 -10.90 13.40 -15.04
N SER A 170 -10.61 13.05 -13.78
CA SER A 170 -9.36 12.39 -13.40
C SER A 170 -9.47 10.89 -13.66
N ILE A 171 -9.17 10.47 -14.89
CA ILE A 171 -9.26 9.06 -15.33
C ILE A 171 -7.88 8.47 -15.61
N THR A 172 -7.79 7.13 -15.62
CA THR A 172 -6.54 6.40 -15.90
C THR A 172 -6.38 6.13 -17.40
N SER A 173 -5.26 6.53 -17.98
CA SER A 173 -4.94 6.31 -19.40
C SER A 173 -3.45 6.07 -19.61
N HIS A 174 -3.07 5.94 -20.88
CA HIS A 174 -1.70 6.02 -21.36
C HIS A 174 -1.70 6.84 -22.67
N PRO A 175 -1.50 8.17 -22.60
CA PRO A 175 -1.48 9.05 -23.79
C PRO A 175 -0.32 8.78 -24.75
N GLY A 176 0.69 8.05 -24.29
CA GLY A 176 1.89 7.66 -25.03
C GLY A 176 1.66 6.73 -26.22
N SER A 177 0.48 6.09 -26.34
CA SER A 177 0.30 4.84 -27.07
C SER A 177 0.86 4.74 -28.50
N ARG A 178 0.85 5.83 -29.28
CA ARG A 178 1.09 5.82 -30.74
C ARG A 178 0.18 4.81 -31.47
N THR A 179 -1.01 4.54 -30.93
CA THR A 179 -1.96 3.57 -31.48
C THR A 179 -3.36 4.15 -31.40
N THR A 180 -4.06 4.21 -32.52
CA THR A 180 -5.38 4.84 -32.60
C THR A 180 -6.41 4.01 -31.85
N SER A 181 -7.03 4.62 -30.84
CA SER A 181 -8.25 4.10 -30.20
C SER A 181 -9.45 4.87 -30.72
N TRP A 182 -10.56 4.16 -30.92
CA TRP A 182 -11.83 4.70 -31.40
C TRP A 182 -12.88 4.67 -30.30
N TRP A 183 -13.85 5.58 -30.36
CA TRP A 183 -15.02 5.55 -29.48
C TRP A 183 -16.31 5.99 -30.18
N GLN A 184 -17.41 5.37 -29.78
CA GLN A 184 -18.75 5.54 -30.33
C GLN A 184 -19.77 5.45 -29.18
N PHE A 185 -20.92 6.11 -29.31
CA PHE A 185 -22.03 5.95 -28.37
C PHE A 185 -22.74 4.59 -28.48
N GLY A 186 -23.28 4.13 -27.35
CA GLY A 186 -23.99 2.85 -27.20
C GLY A 186 -23.06 1.67 -26.90
N ASP A 187 -23.66 0.51 -26.59
CA ASP A 187 -22.93 -0.75 -26.57
C ASP A 187 -22.66 -1.21 -28.01
N ALA A 188 -21.38 -1.18 -28.38
CA ALA A 188 -20.86 -1.68 -29.63
C ALA A 188 -19.72 -2.70 -29.39
N VAL A 189 -19.57 -3.26 -28.19
CA VAL A 189 -18.44 -4.19 -27.91
C VAL A 189 -18.55 -5.48 -28.73
N SER A 190 -19.76 -5.85 -29.15
CA SER A 190 -20.02 -6.99 -30.04
C SER A 190 -20.08 -6.62 -31.54
N ALA A 191 -19.93 -5.34 -31.91
CA ALA A 191 -20.09 -4.89 -33.30
C ALA A 191 -18.83 -5.20 -34.15
N PRO A 192 -18.97 -5.75 -35.37
CA PRO A 192 -17.82 -6.09 -36.22
C PRO A 192 -17.01 -4.86 -36.68
N ALA A 193 -17.64 -3.70 -36.75
CA ALA A 193 -16.99 -2.41 -36.97
C ALA A 193 -17.70 -1.34 -36.13
N LEU A 194 -16.98 -0.29 -35.73
CA LEU A 194 -17.61 0.95 -35.27
C LEU A 194 -18.04 1.81 -36.47
N THR A 195 -19.12 2.55 -36.31
CA THR A 195 -19.78 3.37 -37.34
C THR A 195 -19.02 4.68 -37.57
N VAL A 196 -17.85 4.61 -38.19
CA VAL A 196 -16.99 5.78 -38.50
C VAL A 196 -17.61 6.78 -39.49
N SER A 197 -18.76 6.45 -40.07
CA SER A 197 -19.60 7.36 -40.86
C SER A 197 -20.57 8.20 -40.02
N ASP A 198 -20.77 7.88 -38.74
CA ASP A 198 -21.43 8.78 -37.79
C ASP A 198 -20.40 9.83 -37.33
N PRO A 199 -20.61 11.15 -37.53
CA PRO A 199 -19.68 12.19 -37.07
C PRO A 199 -19.52 12.25 -35.54
N LYS A 200 -20.32 11.50 -34.77
CA LYS A 200 -20.12 11.29 -33.33
C LYS A 200 -19.11 10.18 -33.02
N THR A 201 -18.72 9.34 -33.98
CA THR A 201 -17.62 8.40 -33.80
C THR A 201 -16.30 9.17 -33.91
N GLN A 202 -15.44 9.02 -32.90
CA GLN A 202 -14.21 9.80 -32.73
C GLN A 202 -13.02 8.87 -32.42
N SER A 203 -11.80 9.41 -32.47
CA SER A 203 -10.57 8.68 -32.17
C SER A 203 -9.40 9.59 -31.80
N ALA A 204 -8.38 9.02 -31.13
CA ALA A 204 -7.05 9.61 -30.94
C ALA A 204 -6.02 8.51 -30.61
N ALA A 205 -4.73 8.86 -30.69
CA ALA A 205 -3.61 7.95 -30.43
C ALA A 205 -3.29 7.79 -28.93
N HIS A 206 -4.27 7.36 -28.14
CA HIS A 206 -4.15 7.10 -26.69
C HIS A 206 -4.77 5.74 -26.33
N TRP A 207 -4.32 5.11 -25.23
CA TRP A 207 -5.05 4.00 -24.59
C TRP A 207 -5.74 4.48 -23.30
N TYR A 208 -6.91 3.94 -22.99
CA TYR A 208 -7.69 4.27 -21.79
C TYR A 208 -8.01 3.00 -20.99
N PHE A 209 -7.83 3.07 -19.67
CA PHE A 209 -8.12 2.02 -18.67
C PHE A 209 -7.37 0.68 -18.80
N VAL A 210 -7.14 0.15 -20.00
CA VAL A 210 -6.38 -1.10 -20.19
C VAL A 210 -4.90 -0.86 -19.89
N SER A 211 -4.29 -1.77 -19.13
CA SER A 211 -2.94 -1.57 -18.56
C SER A 211 -2.00 -2.77 -18.77
N ALA A 212 -2.53 -4.00 -18.85
CA ALA A 212 -1.80 -5.14 -19.39
C ALA A 212 -2.72 -6.20 -20.01
N VAL A 213 -2.13 -7.04 -20.87
CA VAL A 213 -2.66 -8.33 -21.30
C VAL A 213 -1.67 -9.38 -20.83
N GLU A 214 -2.10 -10.22 -19.90
CA GLU A 214 -1.31 -11.34 -19.42
C GLU A 214 -1.61 -12.58 -20.28
N ALA A 215 -0.55 -13.33 -20.58
CA ALA A 215 -0.57 -14.58 -21.33
C ALA A 215 -0.15 -15.74 -20.42
N TRP A 216 -0.84 -16.88 -20.52
CA TRP A 216 -0.45 -18.08 -19.81
C TRP A 216 0.52 -18.90 -20.68
N VAL A 217 1.74 -19.11 -20.18
CA VAL A 217 2.88 -19.60 -20.97
C VAL A 217 3.74 -20.62 -20.18
N PRO A 218 4.60 -21.42 -20.84
CA PRO A 218 5.55 -22.28 -20.14
C PRO A 218 6.55 -21.49 -19.28
N ARG A 219 7.02 -22.08 -18.17
CA ARG A 219 8.03 -21.47 -17.26
C ARG A 219 9.37 -21.08 -17.91
N SER A 220 9.64 -21.55 -19.13
CA SER A 220 10.79 -21.12 -19.95
C SER A 220 10.64 -19.73 -20.55
N THR A 221 9.46 -19.14 -20.47
CA THR A 221 9.08 -17.85 -21.05
C THR A 221 9.01 -16.81 -19.93
N GLY A 222 9.39 -15.56 -20.21
CA GLY A 222 9.38 -14.48 -19.22
C GLY A 222 9.51 -13.11 -19.88
N THR A 223 9.44 -12.05 -19.08
CA THR A 223 9.31 -10.68 -19.59
C THR A 223 10.55 -9.83 -19.30
N LEU A 224 10.99 -9.08 -20.30
CA LEU A 224 11.86 -7.92 -20.13
C LEU A 224 10.98 -6.69 -19.88
N ALA A 225 11.02 -6.14 -18.66
CA ALA A 225 10.31 -4.92 -18.30
C ALA A 225 11.19 -3.70 -18.62
N LEU A 226 10.61 -2.69 -19.29
CA LEU A 226 11.31 -1.46 -19.66
C LEU A 226 10.82 -0.30 -18.79
N LEU A 227 11.65 0.18 -17.87
CA LEU A 227 11.43 1.41 -17.11
C LEU A 227 12.08 2.58 -17.87
N GLY A 228 11.32 3.61 -18.22
CA GLY A 228 11.86 4.72 -19.02
C GLY A 228 10.92 5.88 -19.31
N ASP A 229 11.39 6.77 -20.18
CA ASP A 229 10.66 7.98 -20.59
C ASP A 229 10.15 7.91 -22.05
N SER A 230 9.71 9.07 -22.56
CA SER A 230 9.35 9.38 -23.95
C SER A 230 10.11 8.63 -25.05
N ILE A 231 11.42 8.41 -24.90
CA ILE A 231 12.24 7.71 -25.91
C ILE A 231 11.81 6.22 -26.03
N THR A 232 11.48 5.59 -24.90
CA THR A 232 11.08 4.19 -24.79
C THR A 232 9.57 4.01 -24.94
N ASP A 233 8.77 4.98 -24.47
CA ASP A 233 7.34 5.16 -24.76
C ASP A 233 7.06 5.19 -26.29
N GLY A 234 7.98 5.75 -27.07
CA GLY A 234 7.94 5.75 -28.54
C GLY A 234 7.67 7.12 -29.15
N ARG A 235 8.09 8.21 -28.51
CA ARG A 235 8.09 9.54 -29.13
C ARG A 235 8.94 9.52 -30.40
N GLY A 236 8.38 9.98 -31.52
CA GLY A 236 9.03 9.95 -32.84
C GLY A 236 8.81 8.66 -33.64
N SER A 237 8.16 7.63 -33.09
CA SER A 237 7.68 6.50 -33.87
C SER A 237 6.43 6.88 -34.70
N THR A 238 6.11 6.09 -35.71
CA THR A 238 4.93 6.31 -36.55
C THR A 238 3.68 5.70 -35.89
N THR A 239 2.61 6.47 -35.80
CA THR A 239 1.31 5.99 -35.29
C THR A 239 0.83 4.77 -36.08
N ASP A 240 0.29 3.77 -35.38
CA ASP A 240 -0.26 2.52 -35.94
C ASP A 240 0.72 1.64 -36.75
N GLN A 241 2.04 1.89 -36.66
CA GLN A 241 3.06 1.06 -37.32
C GLN A 241 3.82 0.11 -36.38
N ASN A 242 3.70 0.27 -35.05
CA ASN A 242 4.49 -0.47 -34.07
C ASN A 242 5.98 -0.55 -34.41
N ASN A 243 6.59 0.61 -34.70
CA ASN A 243 7.99 0.74 -35.10
C ASN A 243 8.86 1.44 -34.04
N ARG A 244 8.40 1.47 -32.78
CA ARG A 244 9.15 1.99 -31.61
C ARG A 244 10.43 1.15 -31.43
N TRP A 245 11.44 1.67 -30.73
CA TRP A 245 12.68 0.90 -30.50
C TRP A 245 12.42 -0.45 -29.77
N PRO A 246 11.47 -0.56 -28.80
CA PRO A 246 11.12 -1.85 -28.20
C PRO A 246 10.47 -2.84 -29.17
N ASP A 247 9.63 -2.39 -30.11
CA ASP A 247 9.06 -3.25 -31.15
C ASP A 247 10.15 -3.77 -32.10
N GLN A 248 11.15 -2.94 -32.42
CA GLN A 248 12.30 -3.36 -33.23
C GLN A 248 13.22 -4.33 -32.48
N LEU A 249 13.37 -4.19 -31.15
CA LEU A 249 14.04 -5.19 -30.32
C LEU A 249 13.27 -6.50 -30.32
N LEU A 250 11.95 -6.46 -30.08
CA LEU A 250 11.07 -7.64 -30.14
C LEU A 250 11.24 -8.43 -31.44
N ALA A 251 11.20 -7.73 -32.59
CA ALA A 251 11.36 -8.33 -33.91
C ALA A 251 12.74 -8.98 -34.13
N ARG A 252 13.76 -8.62 -33.34
CA ARG A 252 15.07 -9.30 -33.29
C ARG A 252 15.05 -10.47 -32.30
N LEU A 253 14.50 -10.29 -31.10
CA LEU A 253 14.40 -11.36 -30.09
C LEU A 253 13.60 -12.56 -30.61
N GLN A 254 12.49 -12.33 -31.31
CA GLN A 254 11.63 -13.36 -31.91
C GLN A 254 12.30 -14.17 -33.03
N LYS A 255 13.30 -13.59 -33.73
CA LYS A 255 14.05 -14.28 -34.78
C LYS A 255 15.13 -15.23 -34.24
N ASN A 256 15.54 -15.07 -32.98
CA ASN A 256 16.59 -15.89 -32.36
C ASN A 256 15.95 -16.94 -31.41
N PRO A 257 16.16 -18.26 -31.65
CA PRO A 257 15.59 -19.32 -30.80
C PRO A 257 15.91 -19.24 -29.31
N ARG A 258 17.03 -18.60 -28.92
CA ARG A 258 17.41 -18.41 -27.50
C ARG A 258 16.60 -17.32 -26.81
N THR A 259 16.00 -16.39 -27.55
CA THR A 259 15.34 -15.17 -27.02
C THR A 259 13.87 -15.01 -27.41
N ARG A 260 13.35 -15.81 -28.34
CA ARG A 260 11.93 -15.75 -28.77
C ARG A 260 10.91 -16.03 -27.64
N ASN A 261 11.36 -16.58 -26.53
CA ASN A 261 10.57 -16.80 -25.31
C ASN A 261 10.63 -15.59 -24.34
N ILE A 262 11.20 -14.45 -24.77
CA ILE A 262 11.23 -13.21 -23.99
C ILE A 262 10.18 -12.24 -24.53
N ALA A 263 9.20 -11.93 -23.69
CA ALA A 263 8.21 -10.87 -23.89
C ALA A 263 8.81 -9.50 -23.54
N ILE A 264 8.16 -8.41 -23.96
CA ILE A 264 8.55 -7.04 -23.58
C ILE A 264 7.33 -6.32 -23.00
N SER A 265 7.45 -5.81 -21.77
CA SER A 265 6.49 -4.87 -21.18
C SER A 265 7.06 -3.45 -21.27
N ASN A 266 6.39 -2.57 -22.00
CA ASN A 266 6.82 -1.19 -22.16
C ASN A 266 6.18 -0.31 -21.08
N LEU A 267 6.91 -0.14 -19.97
CA LEU A 267 6.45 0.56 -18.77
C LEU A 267 7.12 1.94 -18.67
N ALA A 268 7.44 2.50 -19.83
CA ALA A 268 7.86 3.88 -20.01
C ALA A 268 6.67 4.83 -20.18
N ALA A 269 6.91 6.13 -20.01
CA ALA A 269 5.90 7.16 -20.24
C ALA A 269 6.48 8.47 -20.80
N GLY A 270 5.70 9.19 -21.60
CA GLY A 270 6.05 10.52 -22.09
C GLY A 270 6.46 11.47 -20.96
N GLY A 271 7.64 12.11 -21.09
CA GLY A 271 8.13 13.08 -20.11
C GLY A 271 8.37 12.55 -18.69
N ASN A 272 8.45 11.22 -18.48
CA ASN A 272 8.74 10.65 -17.16
C ASN A 272 10.13 11.11 -16.65
N ARG A 273 10.23 11.26 -15.34
CA ARG A 273 11.44 11.65 -14.61
C ARG A 273 11.68 10.69 -13.45
N ILE A 274 12.93 10.55 -13.04
CA ILE A 274 13.30 9.65 -11.94
C ILE A 274 13.03 10.28 -10.58
N LEU A 275 13.31 11.58 -10.42
CA LEU A 275 13.38 12.26 -9.11
C LEU A 275 12.13 13.04 -8.72
N ALA A 276 11.27 13.37 -9.69
CA ALA A 276 10.07 14.18 -9.50
C ALA A 276 9.02 13.77 -10.55
N ASP A 277 7.73 13.99 -10.28
CA ASP A 277 6.68 13.57 -11.22
C ASP A 277 6.79 14.33 -12.56
N GLY A 278 6.57 13.62 -13.67
CA GLY A 278 6.55 14.16 -15.03
C GLY A 278 5.10 14.35 -15.51
N LEU A 279 4.78 13.82 -16.71
CA LEU A 279 3.38 13.66 -17.13
C LEU A 279 2.69 12.49 -16.41
N GLY A 280 3.48 11.60 -15.80
CA GLY A 280 3.07 10.59 -14.82
C GLY A 280 4.06 10.52 -13.64
N PRO A 281 3.80 9.67 -12.63
CA PRO A 281 4.64 9.59 -11.43
C PRO A 281 6.12 9.32 -11.68
N ASN A 282 6.94 9.79 -10.76
CA ASN A 282 8.39 9.60 -10.78
C ASN A 282 8.79 8.11 -10.79
N ALA A 283 9.88 7.77 -11.49
CA ALA A 283 10.33 6.39 -11.62
C ALA A 283 10.66 5.74 -10.26
N LEU A 284 11.26 6.51 -9.35
CA LEU A 284 11.65 6.05 -8.02
C LEU A 284 10.45 5.53 -7.21
N GLY A 285 9.31 6.21 -7.27
CA GLY A 285 8.08 5.88 -6.54
C GLY A 285 7.11 4.92 -7.26
N ARG A 286 7.43 4.44 -8.47
CA ARG A 286 6.56 3.53 -9.24
C ARG A 286 7.15 2.14 -9.52
N VAL A 287 8.38 1.84 -9.09
CA VAL A 287 9.06 0.54 -9.34
C VAL A 287 8.21 -0.64 -8.87
N GLU A 288 7.63 -0.55 -7.68
CA GLU A 288 6.79 -1.58 -7.08
C GLU A 288 5.56 -1.88 -7.95
N ARG A 289 4.91 -0.83 -8.44
CA ARG A 289 3.69 -0.90 -9.25
C ARG A 289 3.97 -1.38 -10.68
N ASP A 290 4.98 -0.80 -11.32
CA ASP A 290 5.23 -0.96 -12.76
C ASP A 290 6.22 -2.09 -13.07
N ILE A 291 7.05 -2.53 -12.13
CA ILE A 291 8.01 -3.63 -12.34
C ILE A 291 7.66 -4.84 -11.46
N LEU A 292 7.52 -4.65 -10.15
CA LEU A 292 7.46 -5.78 -9.21
C LEU A 292 6.07 -6.44 -9.11
N ALA A 293 4.99 -5.69 -9.36
CA ALA A 293 3.62 -6.21 -9.44
C ALA A 293 3.25 -6.79 -10.83
N HIS A 294 4.19 -6.82 -11.77
CA HIS A 294 4.01 -7.42 -13.09
C HIS A 294 4.54 -8.86 -13.11
N PRO A 295 3.71 -9.86 -13.46
CA PRO A 295 4.09 -11.26 -13.30
C PRO A 295 5.05 -11.71 -14.40
N GLY A 296 5.97 -12.61 -14.04
CA GLY A 296 6.88 -13.22 -15.00
C GLY A 296 7.99 -12.32 -15.52
N VAL A 297 8.14 -11.10 -14.97
CA VAL A 297 9.35 -10.28 -15.18
C VAL A 297 10.58 -11.12 -14.80
N LYS A 298 11.58 -11.10 -15.69
CA LYS A 298 12.82 -11.87 -15.58
C LYS A 298 14.06 -11.01 -15.79
N TYR A 299 13.91 -9.88 -16.49
CA TYR A 299 14.94 -8.89 -16.71
C TYR A 299 14.30 -7.51 -16.63
N VAL A 300 15.04 -6.51 -16.15
CA VAL A 300 14.60 -5.11 -16.17
C VAL A 300 15.63 -4.30 -16.93
N LEU A 301 15.20 -3.37 -17.80
CA LEU A 301 16.04 -2.32 -18.36
C LEU A 301 15.59 -0.97 -17.80
N VAL A 302 16.51 -0.21 -17.23
CA VAL A 302 16.29 1.18 -16.84
C VAL A 302 16.91 2.10 -17.89
N PHE A 303 16.07 2.86 -18.60
CA PHE A 303 16.46 3.88 -19.57
C PHE A 303 15.58 5.13 -19.40
N GLU A 304 15.92 5.93 -18.39
CA GLU A 304 15.25 7.17 -17.99
C GLU A 304 16.30 8.20 -17.53
N GLY A 305 15.88 9.38 -17.06
CA GLY A 305 16.77 10.40 -16.47
C GLY A 305 17.11 11.58 -17.39
N VAL A 306 16.79 11.49 -18.69
CA VAL A 306 17.03 12.60 -19.64
C VAL A 306 16.22 13.85 -19.29
N ASN A 307 14.98 13.66 -18.83
CA ASN A 307 14.07 14.74 -18.47
C ASN A 307 14.44 15.38 -17.12
N ASP A 308 15.07 14.66 -16.19
CA ASP A 308 15.58 15.22 -14.94
C ASP A 308 16.70 16.24 -15.21
N ILE A 309 17.66 15.89 -16.07
CA ILE A 309 18.73 16.78 -16.53
C ILE A 309 18.16 17.94 -17.38
N GLY A 310 17.27 17.61 -18.33
CA GLY A 310 16.71 18.54 -19.30
C GLY A 310 15.71 19.55 -18.74
N THR A 311 14.95 19.22 -17.70
CA THR A 311 13.99 20.13 -17.06
C THR A 311 14.61 20.96 -15.93
N ALA A 312 15.72 20.53 -15.35
CA ALA A 312 16.46 21.32 -14.37
C ALA A 312 17.16 22.54 -15.02
N ALA A 313 17.42 23.56 -14.21
CA ALA A 313 18.13 24.76 -14.64
C ALA A 313 19.57 24.41 -15.11
N PRO A 314 20.11 25.09 -16.13
CA PRO A 314 21.48 24.89 -16.61
C PRO A 314 22.52 25.61 -15.72
N THR A 315 22.42 25.46 -14.40
CA THR A 315 23.37 26.01 -13.43
C THR A 315 24.13 24.88 -12.75
N VAL A 316 25.40 25.13 -12.40
CA VAL A 316 26.30 24.14 -11.80
C VAL A 316 25.66 23.49 -10.57
N ASP A 317 25.07 24.28 -9.68
CA ASP A 317 24.46 23.77 -8.43
C ASP A 317 23.22 22.90 -8.69
N ALA A 318 22.33 23.32 -9.60
CA ALA A 318 21.13 22.56 -9.93
C ALA A 318 21.48 21.24 -10.64
N GLN A 319 22.44 21.27 -11.54
CA GLN A 319 22.91 20.10 -12.27
C GLN A 319 23.73 19.14 -11.37
N ALA A 320 24.51 19.68 -10.41
CA ALA A 320 25.17 18.88 -9.39
C ALA A 320 24.17 18.17 -8.46
N ALA A 321 23.09 18.86 -8.07
CA ALA A 321 21.99 18.26 -7.31
C ALA A 321 21.28 17.15 -8.10
N VAL A 322 20.99 17.37 -9.40
CA VAL A 322 20.42 16.34 -10.29
C VAL A 322 21.35 15.13 -10.41
N TYR A 323 22.67 15.32 -10.58
CA TYR A 323 23.63 14.22 -10.59
C TYR A 323 23.59 13.41 -9.28
N SER A 324 23.59 14.08 -8.13
CA SER A 324 23.56 13.41 -6.83
C SER A 324 22.25 12.65 -6.60
N GLY A 325 21.12 13.25 -6.99
CA GLY A 325 19.80 12.63 -6.92
C GLY A 325 19.69 11.42 -7.83
N LEU A 326 20.06 11.55 -9.11
CA LEU A 326 19.96 10.46 -10.11
C LEU A 326 20.79 9.24 -9.71
N THR A 327 22.04 9.44 -9.32
CA THR A 327 22.93 8.34 -8.94
C THR A 327 22.44 7.62 -7.66
N GLN A 328 21.95 8.36 -6.66
CA GLN A 328 21.31 7.78 -5.49
C GLN A 328 20.00 7.03 -5.85
N ALA A 329 19.16 7.62 -6.71
CA ALA A 329 17.89 7.05 -7.11
C ALA A 329 18.05 5.78 -7.94
N TYR A 330 19.02 5.73 -8.88
CA TYR A 330 19.36 4.50 -9.60
C TYR A 330 19.77 3.38 -8.63
N ALA A 331 20.64 3.66 -7.65
CA ALA A 331 21.02 2.68 -6.65
C ALA A 331 19.81 2.18 -5.83
N GLN A 332 18.87 3.06 -5.46
CA GLN A 332 17.63 2.68 -4.74
C GLN A 332 16.61 1.94 -5.63
N ILE A 333 16.54 2.22 -6.93
CA ILE A 333 15.72 1.46 -7.88
C ILE A 333 16.29 0.05 -8.01
N VAL A 334 17.59 -0.08 -8.28
CA VAL A 334 18.23 -1.38 -8.50
C VAL A 334 18.23 -2.23 -7.23
N THR A 335 18.55 -1.66 -6.05
CA THR A 335 18.50 -2.38 -4.75
C THR A 335 17.13 -3.04 -4.50
N ARG A 336 16.03 -2.35 -4.81
CA ARG A 336 14.66 -2.88 -4.63
C ARG A 336 14.29 -3.94 -5.65
N ILE A 337 14.87 -3.91 -6.85
CA ILE A 337 14.64 -4.94 -7.87
C ILE A 337 15.51 -6.18 -7.59
N HIS A 338 16.75 -6.00 -7.16
CA HIS A 338 17.63 -7.07 -6.68
C HIS A 338 17.06 -7.81 -5.47
N ALA A 339 16.28 -7.14 -4.61
CA ALA A 339 15.57 -7.79 -3.50
C ALA A 339 14.55 -8.87 -3.96
N PHE A 340 14.14 -8.85 -5.23
CA PHE A 340 13.29 -9.87 -5.87
C PHE A 340 14.09 -10.85 -6.75
N GLY A 341 15.42 -10.81 -6.71
CA GLY A 341 16.31 -11.68 -7.50
C GLY A 341 16.31 -11.37 -9.00
N LEU A 342 15.86 -10.18 -9.40
CA LEU A 342 15.73 -9.78 -10.81
C LEU A 342 16.98 -8.99 -11.27
N PRO A 343 17.69 -9.42 -12.33
CA PRO A 343 18.80 -8.66 -12.90
C PRO A 343 18.32 -7.38 -13.60
N VAL A 344 19.09 -6.30 -13.42
CA VAL A 344 18.81 -4.95 -13.92
C VAL A 344 19.91 -4.46 -14.84
N PHE A 345 19.53 -4.21 -16.08
CA PHE A 345 20.37 -3.56 -17.08
C PHE A 345 20.20 -2.05 -17.00
N GLY A 346 21.29 -1.29 -17.09
CA GLY A 346 21.26 0.17 -17.17
C GLY A 346 21.57 0.65 -18.59
N ALA A 347 20.77 1.53 -19.16
CA ALA A 347 21.10 2.20 -20.43
C ALA A 347 21.66 3.61 -20.18
N THR A 348 22.74 3.96 -20.87
CA THR A 348 23.29 5.32 -20.85
C THR A 348 22.34 6.32 -21.51
N ILE A 349 22.18 7.51 -20.91
CA ILE A 349 21.37 8.60 -21.47
C ILE A 349 21.99 9.04 -22.81
N THR A 350 21.21 9.02 -23.89
CA THR A 350 21.67 9.32 -25.25
C THR A 350 22.07 10.79 -25.45
N PRO A 351 22.92 11.12 -26.44
CA PRO A 351 23.27 12.51 -26.73
C PRO A 351 22.03 13.37 -26.99
N PHE A 352 21.92 14.50 -26.29
CA PHE A 352 20.89 15.51 -26.52
C PHE A 352 21.45 16.90 -26.86
N SER A 353 22.77 17.10 -26.81
CA SER A 353 23.39 18.29 -27.38
C SER A 353 23.14 18.36 -28.88
N ALA A 354 22.80 19.54 -29.36
CA ALA A 354 22.66 19.85 -30.77
C ALA A 354 23.72 20.88 -31.19
N PRO A 355 24.01 21.04 -32.50
CA PRO A 355 24.84 22.12 -32.99
C PRO A 355 24.35 23.49 -32.49
N ALA A 356 25.27 24.44 -32.24
CA ALA A 356 24.95 25.71 -31.59
C ALA A 356 23.95 26.62 -32.35
N ASN A 357 23.67 26.31 -33.62
CA ASN A 357 22.64 26.97 -34.44
C ASN A 357 21.27 26.26 -34.42
N PHE A 358 21.13 25.12 -33.75
CA PHE A 358 19.88 24.34 -33.69
C PHE A 358 19.08 24.67 -32.42
N THR A 359 18.20 25.67 -32.51
CA THR A 359 17.32 26.11 -31.42
C THR A 359 16.18 25.12 -31.10
N GLY A 360 16.00 24.06 -31.88
CA GLY A 360 14.90 23.09 -31.75
C GLY A 360 15.06 22.04 -30.65
N GLN A 361 16.18 22.02 -29.91
CA GLN A 361 16.45 21.05 -28.84
C GLN A 361 16.61 21.75 -27.49
N PRO A 362 15.54 21.90 -26.69
CA PRO A 362 15.55 22.70 -25.45
C PRO A 362 16.42 22.11 -24.33
N TYR A 363 16.89 20.86 -24.46
CA TYR A 363 17.82 20.25 -23.50
C TYR A 363 19.30 20.50 -23.84
N SER A 364 19.61 21.00 -25.05
CA SER A 364 20.98 21.25 -25.50
C SER A 364 21.62 22.44 -24.77
N ASP A 365 22.40 22.14 -23.74
CA ASP A 365 23.16 23.11 -22.95
C ASP A 365 24.50 22.52 -22.48
N PRO A 366 25.61 23.29 -22.40
CA PRO A 366 26.92 22.77 -22.01
C PRO A 366 27.00 22.22 -20.57
N GLU A 367 26.26 22.76 -19.61
CA GLU A 367 26.28 22.31 -18.21
C GLU A 367 25.43 21.04 -18.04
N ARG A 368 24.31 20.95 -18.77
CA ARG A 368 23.52 19.73 -18.89
C ARG A 368 24.31 18.60 -19.55
N GLU A 369 25.11 18.87 -20.59
CA GLU A 369 25.93 17.85 -21.25
C GLU A 369 27.06 17.33 -20.34
N LYS A 370 27.77 18.21 -19.61
CA LYS A 370 28.72 17.76 -18.57
C LYS A 370 28.07 16.79 -17.59
N THR A 371 26.83 17.09 -17.21
CA THR A 371 26.05 16.30 -16.23
C THR A 371 25.58 14.98 -16.83
N ARG A 372 25.12 14.95 -18.08
CA ARG A 372 24.83 13.72 -18.82
C ARG A 372 26.06 12.81 -18.92
N GLN A 373 27.22 13.38 -19.30
CA GLN A 373 28.49 12.64 -19.36
C GLN A 373 28.87 12.07 -17.99
N LYS A 374 28.71 12.85 -16.91
CA LYS A 374 28.99 12.43 -15.53
C LYS A 374 28.05 11.32 -15.04
N VAL A 375 26.75 11.40 -15.37
CA VAL A 375 25.77 10.34 -15.09
C VAL A 375 26.09 9.08 -15.91
N ASN A 376 26.35 9.20 -17.21
CA ASN A 376 26.71 8.05 -18.05
C ASN A 376 28.01 7.37 -17.61
N LYS A 377 29.02 8.14 -17.18
CA LYS A 377 30.23 7.59 -16.58
C LYS A 377 29.90 6.77 -15.34
N TRP A 378 29.06 7.29 -14.45
CA TRP A 378 28.62 6.56 -13.26
C TRP A 378 27.79 5.31 -13.61
N ILE A 379 26.91 5.35 -14.61
CA ILE A 379 26.15 4.17 -15.09
C ILE A 379 27.12 3.06 -15.54
N ARG A 380 28.19 3.41 -16.27
CA ARG A 380 29.22 2.47 -16.75
C ARG A 380 30.14 1.91 -15.65
N GLU A 381 30.54 2.74 -14.68
CA GLU A 381 31.66 2.43 -13.77
C GLU A 381 31.24 2.09 -12.33
N SER A 382 29.99 2.33 -11.93
CA SER A 382 29.56 2.18 -10.53
C SER A 382 29.40 0.73 -10.05
N GLY A 383 29.26 -0.24 -10.96
CA GLY A 383 28.92 -1.62 -10.61
C GLY A 383 27.52 -1.79 -10.00
N VAL A 384 26.64 -0.79 -10.13
CA VAL A 384 25.26 -0.85 -9.58
C VAL A 384 24.34 -1.68 -10.47
N PHE A 385 24.47 -1.58 -11.79
CA PHE A 385 23.72 -2.40 -12.75
C PHE A 385 24.47 -3.70 -13.06
N ASP A 386 23.74 -4.79 -13.32
CA ASP A 386 24.34 -6.10 -13.65
C ASP A 386 25.02 -6.09 -15.03
N GLU A 387 24.47 -5.32 -15.98
CA GLU A 387 25.02 -5.08 -17.32
C GLU A 387 24.66 -3.66 -17.80
N VAL A 388 25.46 -3.10 -18.71
CA VAL A 388 25.27 -1.72 -19.21
C VAL A 388 25.12 -1.69 -20.74
N LEU A 389 24.02 -1.07 -21.20
CA LEU A 389 23.74 -0.84 -22.62
C LEU A 389 24.15 0.59 -23.01
N ASP A 390 25.31 0.71 -23.66
CA ASP A 390 25.91 1.99 -24.04
C ASP A 390 25.27 2.60 -25.32
N PHE A 391 24.00 3.02 -25.20
CA PHE A 391 23.29 3.74 -26.25
C PHE A 391 23.96 5.08 -26.64
N ASP A 392 24.75 5.67 -25.73
CA ASP A 392 25.51 6.90 -25.96
C ASP A 392 26.66 6.68 -26.97
N ALA A 393 27.47 5.65 -26.76
CA ALA A 393 28.53 5.24 -27.69
C ALA A 393 27.98 4.78 -29.06
N VAL A 394 26.79 4.17 -29.08
CA VAL A 394 26.13 3.74 -30.32
C VAL A 394 25.64 4.94 -31.16
N LEU A 395 25.01 5.93 -30.53
CA LEU A 395 24.34 7.04 -31.23
C LEU A 395 25.21 8.28 -31.48
N ARG A 396 26.29 8.52 -30.71
CA ARG A 396 27.12 9.73 -30.91
C ARG A 396 27.90 9.68 -32.23
N ASP A 397 28.32 10.87 -32.69
CA ASP A 397 29.04 11.05 -33.94
C ASP A 397 30.30 10.14 -34.03
N PRO A 398 30.53 9.42 -35.15
CA PRO A 398 31.74 8.64 -35.39
C PRO A 398 33.06 9.43 -35.27
N GLN A 399 33.06 10.75 -35.47
CA GLN A 399 34.22 11.62 -35.29
C GLN A 399 34.50 11.89 -33.81
N GLU A 400 33.47 12.11 -32.99
CA GLU A 400 33.65 12.23 -31.53
C GLU A 400 34.10 10.91 -30.88
N ARG A 401 33.62 9.77 -31.40
CA ARG A 401 34.13 8.44 -31.00
C ARG A 401 35.65 8.34 -31.19
N LYS A 402 36.19 8.92 -32.26
CA LYS A 402 37.64 9.01 -32.49
C LYS A 402 38.31 10.01 -31.55
N ALA A 403 37.70 11.15 -31.27
CA ALA A 403 38.28 12.17 -30.37
C ALA A 403 38.49 11.65 -28.94
N GLN A 404 37.50 10.93 -28.37
CA GLN A 404 37.66 10.33 -27.04
C GLN A 404 38.59 9.10 -27.05
N ALA A 405 38.64 8.32 -28.14
CA ALA A 405 39.63 7.24 -28.30
C ALA A 405 41.07 7.74 -28.53
N ALA A 406 41.24 8.98 -29.01
CA ALA A 406 42.53 9.63 -29.20
C ALA A 406 43.01 10.43 -27.97
N THR A 407 42.16 10.60 -26.96
CA THR A 407 42.60 11.06 -25.64
C THR A 407 43.36 9.91 -24.98
N PRO A 408 44.67 10.06 -24.64
CA PRO A 408 45.43 8.94 -24.11
C PRO A 408 44.86 8.52 -22.75
N GLN A 409 44.37 7.28 -22.69
CA GLN A 409 44.20 6.60 -21.40
C GLN A 409 45.60 6.41 -20.81
N THR A 410 45.96 7.22 -19.81
CA THR A 410 47.13 6.95 -18.97
C THR A 410 46.96 5.54 -18.40
N PRO A 411 47.86 4.59 -18.68
CA PRO A 411 47.67 3.21 -18.25
C PRO A 411 47.67 3.17 -16.72
N GLN A 412 46.53 2.79 -16.13
CA GLN A 412 46.47 2.36 -14.75
C GLN A 412 47.46 1.21 -14.58
N PRO A 413 48.40 1.26 -13.61
CA PRO A 413 49.24 0.11 -13.31
C PRO A 413 48.32 -1.03 -12.86
N GLY A 414 48.47 -2.21 -13.47
CA GLY A 414 47.69 -3.39 -13.09
C GLY A 414 47.92 -3.77 -11.62
N PRO A 415 46.99 -4.50 -10.99
CA PRO A 415 47.17 -4.97 -9.63
C PRO A 415 48.47 -5.78 -9.52
N PRO A 416 49.29 -5.55 -8.48
CA PRO A 416 50.60 -6.19 -8.36
C PRO A 416 50.45 -7.71 -8.23
N PRO A 417 51.37 -8.50 -8.83
CA PRO A 417 51.29 -9.95 -8.76
C PRO A 417 51.50 -10.44 -7.32
N THR A 418 50.56 -11.23 -6.81
CA THR A 418 50.61 -11.88 -5.50
C THR A 418 51.72 -12.95 -5.46
N THR A 419 52.94 -12.47 -5.26
CA THR A 419 54.16 -13.28 -5.14
C THR A 419 54.61 -13.31 -3.69
N SER A 420 54.87 -14.51 -3.17
CA SER A 420 55.21 -14.74 -1.76
C SER A 420 56.62 -14.21 -1.44
N PRO A 421 56.84 -13.58 -0.26
CA PRO A 421 58.19 -13.17 0.14
C PRO A 421 59.07 -14.38 0.50
N PRO A 422 60.36 -14.37 0.12
CA PRO A 422 61.34 -15.41 0.49
C PRO A 422 61.78 -15.28 1.98
N PRO A 423 62.44 -16.30 2.55
CA PRO A 423 62.72 -16.36 3.99
C PRO A 423 63.94 -15.52 4.42
N THR A 424 63.87 -14.97 5.64
CA THR A 424 64.98 -14.30 6.33
C THR A 424 65.51 -15.20 7.46
N THR A 425 66.83 -15.23 7.65
CA THR A 425 67.53 -16.28 8.43
C THR A 425 67.86 -15.90 9.89
N THR A 426 67.53 -16.83 10.80
CA THR A 426 68.22 -17.15 12.08
C THR A 426 68.75 -16.06 13.02
N ALA A 427 68.21 -16.04 14.25
CA ALA A 427 69.00 -15.92 15.50
C ALA A 427 68.32 -16.66 16.68
N THR A 428 69.06 -17.56 17.33
CA THR A 428 68.90 -18.17 18.70
C THR A 428 67.55 -18.07 19.46
N VAL A 429 66.76 -19.11 19.81
CA VAL A 429 67.01 -20.45 20.46
C VAL A 429 67.34 -20.35 21.97
N PRO A 430 66.72 -21.12 22.93
CA PRO A 430 65.39 -21.79 23.02
C PRO A 430 64.80 -21.70 24.49
N PRO A 431 64.13 -22.69 25.16
CA PRO A 431 63.26 -23.83 24.75
C PRO A 431 61.90 -23.99 25.52
N ALA A 432 61.04 -24.89 25.00
CA ALA A 432 60.02 -25.73 25.70
C ALA A 432 58.74 -25.07 26.29
N THR A 433 57.58 -25.75 26.47
CA THR A 433 57.23 -27.20 26.36
C THR A 433 55.94 -27.50 25.55
N SER A 434 55.83 -28.75 25.08
CA SER A 434 54.61 -29.58 24.88
C SER A 434 53.50 -29.18 23.88
N SER A 435 53.42 -29.98 22.80
CA SER A 435 52.28 -30.27 21.89
C SER A 435 51.22 -31.20 22.60
N PRO A 436 50.16 -31.78 21.96
CA PRO A 436 49.86 -31.87 20.51
C PRO A 436 48.39 -31.70 20.03
N ASN A 437 48.27 -31.48 18.72
CA ASN A 437 47.12 -31.73 17.82
C ASN A 437 47.43 -33.03 17.02
N PRO A 438 46.48 -33.93 16.67
CA PRO A 438 45.81 -33.95 15.34
C PRO A 438 44.33 -34.46 15.42
N TYR A 439 43.50 -34.68 14.38
CA TYR A 439 43.61 -34.98 12.93
C TYR A 439 42.48 -34.24 12.15
N HIS A 440 42.54 -33.85 10.87
CA HIS A 440 42.84 -34.50 9.57
C HIS A 440 41.65 -35.23 8.88
N GLU A 441 41.61 -35.13 7.54
CA GLU A 441 40.50 -35.45 6.63
C GLU A 441 40.40 -36.93 6.21
N ALA A 442 39.23 -37.32 5.67
CA ALA A 442 39.12 -38.39 4.67
C ALA A 442 37.87 -38.22 3.78
N VAL A 443 37.97 -38.67 2.52
CA VAL A 443 36.89 -38.81 1.52
C VAL A 443 36.92 -40.27 1.04
N VAL A 444 35.78 -40.91 0.71
CA VAL A 444 35.66 -41.94 -0.36
C VAL A 444 34.21 -42.48 -0.53
N GLU A 445 33.75 -42.46 -1.79
CA GLU A 445 32.81 -43.36 -2.53
C GLU A 445 31.41 -43.77 -1.99
N ALA A 446 30.61 -44.26 -2.95
CA ALA A 446 29.29 -44.87 -2.78
C ALA A 446 29.09 -45.99 -3.84
N PRO A 447 28.36 -47.08 -3.53
CA PRO A 447 27.96 -48.09 -4.53
C PRO A 447 26.46 -48.03 -4.88
N THR A 448 26.12 -48.59 -6.05
CA THR A 448 24.76 -48.61 -6.64
C THR A 448 24.05 -49.96 -6.47
N SER A 449 22.72 -49.98 -6.48
CA SER A 449 21.87 -50.93 -7.24
C SER A 449 20.37 -50.90 -6.85
N ALA A 450 19.50 -51.31 -7.77
CA ALA A 450 18.10 -51.66 -7.57
C ALA A 450 17.66 -52.62 -8.70
N PRO A 451 16.79 -53.61 -8.45
CA PRO A 451 15.62 -53.84 -9.32
C PRO A 451 14.35 -54.27 -8.48
N PRO A 452 13.25 -54.86 -9.02
CA PRO A 452 11.99 -54.10 -9.05
C PRO A 452 10.76 -54.89 -8.48
N PRO A 453 9.52 -54.94 -9.05
CA PRO A 453 8.34 -54.49 -8.28
C PRO A 453 7.21 -55.53 -8.07
N THR A 454 6.43 -55.39 -6.99
CA THR A 454 5.22 -56.21 -6.75
C THR A 454 4.00 -55.43 -6.24
N THR A 455 2.95 -55.39 -7.08
CA THR A 455 1.50 -55.46 -6.75
C THR A 455 0.95 -54.81 -5.47
N ASN A 456 0.07 -53.81 -5.66
CA ASN A 456 -0.83 -53.23 -4.65
C ASN A 456 -2.17 -54.00 -4.57
N PRO A 457 -2.70 -54.29 -3.37
CA PRO A 457 -4.14 -54.34 -3.18
C PRO A 457 -4.68 -53.67 -1.91
N ARG A 458 -5.58 -52.69 -2.10
CA ARG A 458 -6.74 -52.28 -1.27
C ARG A 458 -6.55 -52.02 0.24
N SER A 459 -6.85 -50.79 0.64
CA SER A 459 -6.91 -50.31 2.02
C SER A 459 -7.93 -51.04 2.93
N PRO A 460 -7.56 -51.35 4.18
CA PRO A 460 -8.51 -51.59 5.27
C PRO A 460 -8.71 -50.34 6.16
N LEU A 461 -9.89 -50.26 6.77
CA LEU A 461 -10.41 -49.15 7.59
C LEU A 461 -9.47 -48.72 8.75
N LEU A 462 -9.32 -47.41 8.94
CA LEU A 462 -8.67 -46.80 10.11
C LEU A 462 -9.50 -47.05 11.38
N LYS A 463 -8.83 -47.52 12.45
CA LYS A 463 -9.36 -47.48 13.82
C LYS A 463 -9.15 -46.09 14.46
N PRO A 464 -9.94 -45.67 15.45
CA PRO A 464 -9.69 -44.44 16.21
C PRO A 464 -8.36 -44.50 16.95
N LEU A 465 -7.63 -43.37 17.00
CA LEU A 465 -6.40 -43.24 17.78
C LEU A 465 -6.69 -42.90 19.27
N PRO A 466 -5.78 -43.23 20.21
CA PRO A 466 -5.89 -42.87 21.62
C PRO A 466 -5.69 -41.35 21.86
N PRO A 467 -6.08 -40.83 23.05
CA PRO A 467 -5.84 -39.44 23.42
C PRO A 467 -4.33 -39.09 23.53
N ARG A 468 -3.99 -37.81 23.32
CA ARG A 468 -2.60 -37.30 23.34
C ARG A 468 -1.90 -37.61 24.67
N LEU A 469 -0.71 -38.21 24.58
CA LEU A 469 0.25 -38.25 25.70
C LEU A 469 0.91 -36.86 25.89
N PRO A 470 1.27 -36.47 27.12
CA PRO A 470 2.06 -35.27 27.37
C PRO A 470 3.52 -35.46 26.91
N HIS A 471 4.13 -34.42 26.35
CA HIS A 471 5.54 -34.43 26.00
C HIS A 471 6.44 -34.43 27.26
N PRO A 472 7.61 -35.10 27.24
CA PRO A 472 8.55 -35.05 28.36
C PRO A 472 9.08 -33.63 28.60
N HIS A 473 9.19 -33.22 29.86
CA HIS A 473 9.85 -31.97 30.22
C HIS A 473 11.39 -32.11 30.05
N PRO A 474 12.09 -31.11 29.48
CA PRO A 474 13.53 -30.98 29.64
C PRO A 474 13.88 -30.67 31.11
N PRO A 475 15.12 -30.95 31.55
CA PRO A 475 15.51 -30.81 32.95
C PRO A 475 15.46 -29.35 33.45
N ARG A 476 15.15 -29.18 34.74
CA ARG A 476 15.05 -27.87 35.40
C ARG A 476 16.43 -27.21 35.53
N HIS A 477 16.70 -26.19 34.71
CA HIS A 477 17.65 -25.14 35.08
C HIS A 477 16.96 -24.02 35.87
N SER A 478 17.72 -23.37 36.75
CA SER A 478 17.24 -22.33 37.66
C SER A 478 16.70 -21.10 36.91
N PRO A 479 15.71 -20.38 37.46
CA PRO A 479 15.16 -19.18 36.82
C PRO A 479 16.15 -18.02 36.86
N GLN A 480 16.97 -17.88 35.81
CA GLN A 480 17.67 -16.63 35.56
C GLN A 480 16.68 -15.54 35.13
N PRO A 481 16.95 -14.26 35.45
CA PRO A 481 16.18 -13.14 34.91
C PRO A 481 16.50 -12.98 33.42
N HIS A 482 15.72 -13.66 32.56
CA HIS A 482 15.94 -13.62 31.12
C HIS A 482 15.83 -12.17 30.59
N PRO A 483 16.81 -11.72 29.79
CA PRO A 483 16.72 -10.45 29.08
C PRO A 483 15.54 -10.39 28.11
N LEU A 484 15.31 -9.17 27.63
CA LEU A 484 14.45 -8.78 26.51
C LEU A 484 14.35 -9.85 25.41
N ALA A 485 13.15 -10.00 24.84
CA ALA A 485 12.93 -10.85 23.66
C ALA A 485 13.99 -10.55 22.59
N PRO A 486 14.83 -11.52 22.18
CA PRO A 486 15.97 -11.21 21.33
C PRO A 486 15.52 -10.65 19.99
N SER A 487 16.17 -9.56 19.57
CA SER A 487 16.03 -9.01 18.21
C SER A 487 16.73 -9.93 17.20
N HIS A 488 16.21 -11.14 17.04
CA HIS A 488 16.58 -12.01 15.93
C HIS A 488 16.31 -11.25 14.61
N PRO A 489 17.21 -11.34 13.61
CA PRO A 489 16.98 -10.73 12.31
C PRO A 489 15.68 -11.20 11.66
N PRO A 490 15.11 -10.47 10.70
CA PRO A 490 13.93 -10.92 9.96
C PRO A 490 14.18 -12.31 9.37
N PHE A 491 13.40 -13.28 9.82
CA PHE A 491 13.48 -14.68 9.43
C PHE A 491 12.44 -14.94 8.34
N ASP A 492 12.91 -15.22 7.13
CA ASP A 492 12.11 -15.76 6.04
C ASP A 492 12.43 -17.25 5.87
N HIS A 493 11.40 -18.06 5.63
CA HIS A 493 11.51 -19.50 5.42
C HIS A 493 10.27 -20.00 4.67
N PRO A 494 10.41 -20.81 3.59
CA PRO A 494 9.27 -21.18 2.73
C PRO A 494 8.10 -21.90 3.41
N LEU A 495 8.29 -22.44 4.62
CA LEU A 495 7.24 -23.09 5.42
C LEU A 495 6.70 -22.23 6.57
N ALA A 496 7.23 -21.02 6.82
CA ALA A 496 6.81 -20.18 7.96
C ALA A 496 5.33 -19.75 7.90
N HIS A 497 4.76 -19.71 6.69
CA HIS A 497 3.36 -19.41 6.41
C HIS A 497 2.58 -20.61 5.86
N GLN A 498 3.11 -21.85 6.01
CA GLN A 498 2.41 -23.05 5.56
C GLN A 498 1.74 -23.76 6.75
N PRO A 499 0.40 -23.87 6.77
CA PRO A 499 -0.33 -24.49 7.87
C PRO A 499 0.06 -25.96 7.99
N THR A 500 0.57 -26.33 9.15
CA THR A 500 0.83 -27.72 9.53
C THR A 500 -0.19 -28.18 10.58
N ALA A 501 -0.25 -29.49 10.85
CA ALA A 501 -1.37 -30.08 11.59
C ALA A 501 -1.59 -29.44 13.00
N PRO A 502 -2.80 -29.54 13.60
CA PRO A 502 -3.16 -28.88 14.88
C PRO A 502 -2.42 -29.33 16.16
N ASN A 503 -1.23 -29.90 16.02
CA ASN A 503 -0.21 -30.11 17.04
C ASN A 503 1.01 -29.17 16.86
N ALA A 504 1.06 -28.36 15.81
CA ALA A 504 2.12 -27.39 15.53
C ALA A 504 1.76 -25.93 15.90
N ILE A 505 0.46 -25.65 16.15
CA ILE A 505 0.00 -24.34 16.60
C ILE A 505 0.50 -24.06 18.03
N VAL A 506 1.14 -22.91 18.21
CA VAL A 506 1.71 -22.43 19.47
C VAL A 506 0.72 -21.53 20.21
N ASP A 507 0.20 -22.02 21.33
CA ASP A 507 -0.53 -21.26 22.36
C ASP A 507 0.35 -21.13 23.62
N PHE A 508 -0.18 -20.49 24.67
CA PHE A 508 0.44 -20.41 25.99
C PHE A 508 0.33 -21.73 26.78
N ASP A 509 1.39 -22.07 27.52
CA ASP A 509 1.55 -23.33 28.27
C ASP A 509 0.73 -23.35 29.58
N GLY A 510 -0.58 -23.21 29.46
CA GLY A 510 -1.52 -23.08 30.56
C GLY A 510 -1.52 -21.68 31.21
N LYS A 511 -2.09 -21.60 32.42
CA LYS A 511 -2.40 -20.33 33.08
C LYS A 511 -1.17 -19.54 33.55
N ASN A 512 -0.05 -20.20 33.80
CA ASN A 512 1.14 -19.63 34.42
C ASN A 512 2.25 -19.25 33.41
N ASP A 513 1.99 -19.38 32.11
CA ASP A 513 2.95 -19.05 31.04
C ASP A 513 3.45 -17.59 31.15
N PRO A 514 4.77 -17.33 31.13
CA PRO A 514 5.35 -16.00 31.32
C PRO A 514 5.05 -15.01 30.18
N TYR A 515 4.74 -15.50 28.97
CA TYR A 515 4.33 -14.65 27.85
C TYR A 515 2.93 -14.07 28.04
N ARG A 516 2.07 -14.63 28.91
CA ARG A 516 0.75 -14.04 29.19
C ARG A 516 0.89 -12.72 29.98
N PRO A 517 0.37 -11.57 29.51
CA PRO A 517 0.49 -10.30 30.24
C PRO A 517 -0.11 -10.28 31.66
N ILE A 518 -1.08 -11.16 31.93
CA ILE A 518 -1.65 -11.36 33.27
C ILE A 518 -0.64 -11.92 34.29
N ASN A 519 0.50 -12.47 33.84
CA ASN A 519 1.56 -13.03 34.69
C ASN A 519 2.77 -12.09 34.86
N TRP A 520 2.82 -10.96 34.14
CA TRP A 520 3.87 -9.95 34.29
C TRP A 520 3.93 -9.38 35.72
N SER A 521 5.07 -8.78 36.09
CA SER A 521 5.21 -8.12 37.40
C SER A 521 4.21 -6.97 37.58
N THR A 522 3.79 -6.72 38.82
CA THR A 522 2.85 -5.63 39.15
C THR A 522 3.40 -4.27 38.70
N ARG A 523 4.71 -4.05 38.81
CA ARG A 523 5.39 -2.84 38.29
C ARG A 523 5.18 -2.68 36.78
N LYS A 524 5.43 -3.73 35.98
CA LYS A 524 5.26 -3.68 34.51
C LYS A 524 3.80 -3.39 34.16
N LYS A 525 2.85 -4.12 34.75
CA LYS A 525 1.40 -3.88 34.57
C LYS A 525 1.00 -2.43 34.87
N VAL A 526 1.41 -1.87 36.01
CA VAL A 526 1.09 -0.49 36.40
C VAL A 526 1.68 0.51 35.41
N VAL A 527 2.93 0.34 34.97
CA VAL A 527 3.57 1.21 33.97
C VAL A 527 2.84 1.12 32.62
N THR A 528 2.59 -0.08 32.09
CA THR A 528 1.87 -0.27 30.82
C THR A 528 0.46 0.33 30.87
N THR A 529 -0.30 0.11 31.95
CA THR A 529 -1.64 0.71 32.13
C THR A 529 -1.58 2.23 32.24
N ALA A 530 -0.59 2.79 32.95
CA ALA A 530 -0.41 4.24 33.06
C ALA A 530 -0.06 4.86 31.69
N LEU A 531 0.81 4.23 30.89
CA LEU A 531 1.17 4.71 29.56
C LEU A 531 -0.01 4.69 28.59
N TYR A 532 -0.80 3.60 28.54
CA TYR A 532 -2.03 3.60 27.75
C TYR A 532 -3.02 4.69 28.21
N GLY A 533 -3.14 4.91 29.52
CA GLY A 533 -3.94 6.00 30.09
C GLY A 533 -3.45 7.39 29.67
N LEU A 534 -2.13 7.63 29.66
CA LEU A 534 -1.52 8.87 29.17
C LEU A 534 -1.73 9.06 27.66
N CYS A 535 -1.65 8.00 26.85
CA CYS A 535 -1.98 8.07 25.42
C CYS A 535 -3.45 8.49 25.22
N THR A 536 -4.40 7.84 25.90
CA THR A 536 -5.82 8.22 25.84
C THR A 536 -6.05 9.67 26.32
N MET A 537 -5.43 10.06 27.44
CA MET A 537 -5.51 11.42 27.97
C MET A 537 -4.96 12.45 26.98
N SER A 538 -3.85 12.15 26.29
CA SER A 538 -3.23 13.06 25.32
C SER A 538 -4.11 13.30 24.08
N ALA A 539 -4.91 12.31 23.66
CA ALA A 539 -5.91 12.49 22.61
C ALA A 539 -7.05 13.42 23.04
N SER A 540 -7.61 13.22 24.25
CA SER A 540 -8.64 14.10 24.82
C SER A 540 -8.10 15.52 25.12
N TRP A 541 -6.83 15.64 25.48
CA TRP A 541 -6.15 16.92 25.68
C TRP A 541 -6.03 17.69 24.35
N ALA A 542 -5.64 17.00 23.27
CA ALA A 542 -5.48 17.63 21.96
C ALA A 542 -6.80 18.08 21.34
N SER A 543 -7.89 17.32 21.51
CA SER A 543 -9.22 17.74 21.05
C SER A 543 -9.81 18.92 21.83
N SER A 544 -9.11 19.41 22.86
CA SER A 544 -9.64 20.38 23.80
C SER A 544 -8.70 21.57 24.06
N SER A 545 -7.38 21.45 23.86
CA SER A 545 -6.37 22.45 24.21
C SER A 545 -6.56 23.83 23.57
N TYR A 546 -7.36 23.93 22.52
CA TYR A 546 -7.48 25.12 21.69
C TYR A 546 -8.40 26.23 22.28
N SER A 547 -9.39 25.92 23.14
CA SER A 547 -10.49 26.85 23.50
C SER A 547 -10.09 28.22 24.04
N PRO A 548 -9.08 28.36 24.92
CA PRO A 548 -8.77 29.67 25.47
C PRO A 548 -8.33 30.64 24.37
N GLY A 549 -7.77 30.10 23.28
CA GLY A 549 -7.44 30.81 22.04
C GLY A 549 -8.64 31.13 21.15
N THR A 550 -9.82 30.54 21.34
CA THR A 550 -10.99 30.70 20.45
C THR A 550 -11.30 32.15 20.09
N SER A 551 -11.30 33.09 21.06
CA SER A 551 -11.56 34.51 20.78
C SER A 551 -10.44 35.17 19.95
N GLN A 552 -9.19 34.71 20.09
CA GLN A 552 -8.06 35.15 19.24
C GLN A 552 -8.08 34.49 17.85
N VAL A 553 -8.58 33.25 17.74
CA VAL A 553 -8.72 32.53 16.47
C VAL A 553 -9.86 33.14 15.65
N ALA A 554 -11.03 33.37 16.27
CA ALA A 554 -12.15 34.12 15.68
C ALA A 554 -11.69 35.46 15.07
N ALA A 555 -11.04 36.30 15.89
CA ALA A 555 -10.51 37.59 15.47
C ALA A 555 -9.34 37.51 14.46
N ARG A 556 -8.66 36.35 14.33
CA ARG A 556 -7.54 36.18 13.39
C ARG A 556 -7.99 35.67 12.01
N PHE A 557 -9.11 34.97 11.93
CA PHE A 557 -9.64 34.38 10.70
C PHE A 557 -10.96 35.00 10.23
N ASP A 558 -11.45 36.05 10.91
CA ASP A 558 -12.70 36.76 10.62
C ASP A 558 -13.92 35.83 10.59
N VAL A 559 -14.00 34.94 11.60
CA VAL A 559 -15.12 34.01 11.80
C VAL A 559 -15.77 34.27 13.16
N GLY A 560 -17.09 34.09 13.25
CA GLY A 560 -17.82 34.23 14.51
C GLY A 560 -17.31 33.26 15.58
N GLU A 561 -17.34 33.66 16.85
CA GLU A 561 -16.88 32.82 17.97
C GLU A 561 -17.57 31.44 17.97
N GLN A 562 -18.83 31.34 17.52
CA GLN A 562 -19.56 30.08 17.43
C GLN A 562 -18.91 29.07 16.46
N VAL A 563 -18.30 29.56 15.37
CA VAL A 563 -17.52 28.73 14.42
C VAL A 563 -16.17 28.35 15.04
N ALA A 564 -15.55 29.29 15.74
CA ALA A 564 -14.29 29.07 16.46
C ALA A 564 -14.45 28.29 17.80
N VAL A 565 -15.66 27.97 18.27
CA VAL A 565 -15.91 27.19 19.51
C VAL A 565 -15.84 25.67 19.27
N LEU A 566 -15.68 25.21 18.03
CA LEU A 566 -15.88 23.81 17.63
C LEU A 566 -14.77 22.79 18.03
N GLY A 567 -13.92 23.06 19.04
CA GLY A 567 -12.93 22.08 19.58
C GLY A 567 -12.35 22.42 20.96
N THR A 568 -12.92 21.89 22.06
CA THR A 568 -12.86 22.50 23.43
C THR A 568 -12.95 21.48 24.60
N SER A 569 -12.55 21.67 25.89
CA SER A 569 -11.75 22.68 26.67
C SER A 569 -10.96 22.07 27.86
N PRO A 570 -9.70 22.49 28.15
CA PRO A 570 -9.12 22.45 29.50
C PRO A 570 -8.33 23.74 29.87
N ILE A 571 -7.78 23.76 31.10
CA ILE A 571 -7.30 24.97 31.78
C ILE A 571 -5.91 25.46 31.33
N VAL A 572 -4.93 24.57 31.14
CA VAL A 572 -3.50 24.96 31.01
C VAL A 572 -3.26 25.90 29.83
N SER A 573 -3.98 25.70 28.73
CA SER A 573 -3.94 26.56 27.55
C SER A 573 -4.29 28.03 27.82
N THR A 574 -5.10 28.30 28.84
CA THR A 574 -5.45 29.67 29.26
C THR A 574 -4.21 30.44 29.74
N ALA A 575 -3.24 29.75 30.36
CA ALA A 575 -2.01 30.38 30.84
C ALA A 575 -1.08 30.82 29.69
N PHE A 576 -1.06 30.09 28.57
CA PHE A 576 -0.33 30.53 27.37
C PHE A 576 -1.03 31.75 26.75
N VAL A 577 -2.33 31.64 26.46
CA VAL A 577 -3.09 32.63 25.68
C VAL A 577 -3.20 34.01 26.36
N ILE A 578 -3.11 34.07 27.69
CA ILE A 578 -3.08 35.34 28.46
C ILE A 578 -1.71 36.05 28.34
N ASN A 579 -0.61 35.34 28.11
CA ASN A 579 0.72 35.94 28.03
C ASN A 579 0.88 36.70 26.70
N PRO A 580 1.14 38.02 26.70
CA PRO A 580 1.26 38.80 25.46
C PRO A 580 2.36 38.34 24.49
N SER A 581 3.36 37.58 24.98
CA SER A 581 4.41 36.99 24.14
C SER A 581 4.03 35.64 23.51
N LEU A 582 2.93 35.00 23.95
CA LEU A 582 2.52 33.65 23.57
C LEU A 582 1.09 33.63 23.00
N GLY A 583 0.93 34.02 21.74
CA GLY A 583 -0.37 33.95 21.05
C GLY A 583 -0.89 32.51 20.89
N TRP A 584 -2.19 32.37 20.57
CA TRP A 584 -2.93 31.09 20.53
C TRP A 584 -2.20 29.86 19.97
N ARG A 585 -1.33 29.99 18.97
CA ARG A 585 -0.55 28.86 18.42
C ARG A 585 0.24 28.07 19.46
N TRP A 586 0.59 28.68 20.60
CA TRP A 586 1.26 27.98 21.70
C TRP A 586 0.41 26.90 22.39
N THR A 587 -0.93 26.91 22.25
CA THR A 587 -1.76 25.77 22.69
C THR A 587 -1.42 24.53 21.86
N GLU A 588 -1.29 24.70 20.55
CA GLU A 588 -1.02 23.62 19.60
C GLU A 588 0.44 23.17 19.65
N TYR A 589 1.39 24.10 19.80
CA TYR A 589 2.79 23.75 20.01
C TYR A 589 3.00 23.00 21.33
N PHE A 590 2.37 23.42 22.43
CA PHE A 590 2.45 22.69 23.70
C PHE A 590 1.82 21.30 23.60
N THR A 591 0.63 21.18 22.98
CA THR A 591 -0.02 19.89 22.73
C THR A 591 0.84 18.97 21.87
N GLY A 592 1.45 19.46 20.80
CA GLY A 592 2.35 18.67 19.95
C GLY A 592 3.61 18.19 20.69
N ILE A 593 4.21 19.06 21.53
CA ILE A 593 5.35 18.69 22.39
C ILE A 593 4.93 17.63 23.42
N LEU A 594 3.77 17.78 24.05
CA LEU A 594 3.23 16.81 25.02
C LEU A 594 2.92 15.46 24.36
N GLN A 595 2.33 15.46 23.16
CA GLN A 595 2.09 14.26 22.36
C GLN A 595 3.40 13.56 21.98
N LEU A 596 4.41 14.31 21.51
CA LEU A 596 5.72 13.74 21.16
C LEU A 596 6.43 13.16 22.39
N PHE A 597 6.30 13.79 23.56
CA PHE A 597 6.81 13.26 24.82
C PHE A 597 6.09 11.98 25.27
N VAL A 598 4.75 11.94 25.20
CA VAL A 598 3.96 10.72 25.50
C VAL A 598 4.27 9.60 24.51
N LEU A 599 4.45 9.92 23.22
CA LEU A 599 4.89 8.97 22.20
C LEU A 599 6.30 8.41 22.50
N LEU A 600 7.25 9.27 22.89
CA LEU A 600 8.59 8.85 23.27
C LEU A 600 8.58 7.94 24.50
N LEU A 601 7.77 8.25 25.53
CA LEU A 601 7.56 7.35 26.67
C LEU A 601 6.91 6.02 26.24
N GLY A 602 6.00 6.05 25.26
CA GLY A 602 5.46 4.84 24.63
C GLY A 602 6.55 3.99 23.99
N VAL A 603 7.34 4.56 23.07
CA VAL A 603 8.41 3.85 22.36
C VAL A 603 9.49 3.28 23.30
N LEU A 604 9.78 3.96 24.41
CA LEU A 604 10.82 3.53 25.37
C LEU A 604 10.34 2.56 26.45
N PHE A 605 9.05 2.55 26.80
CA PHE A 605 8.55 1.83 28.00
C PHE A 605 7.26 1.01 27.79
N LEU A 606 6.61 1.08 26.62
CA LEU A 606 5.41 0.30 26.32
C LEU A 606 5.78 -1.00 25.61
N ASP A 607 5.96 -2.06 26.40
CA ASP A 607 6.06 -3.43 25.90
C ASP A 607 4.79 -3.88 25.17
N GLU A 608 4.96 -4.66 24.09
CA GLU A 608 3.86 -5.35 23.41
C GLU A 608 3.08 -6.24 24.38
N SER A 609 1.76 -6.09 24.38
CA SER A 609 0.81 -6.79 25.26
C SER A 609 -0.27 -7.55 24.49
N TYR A 610 -0.33 -7.42 23.16
CA TYR A 610 -1.31 -8.11 22.32
C TYR A 610 -0.96 -9.61 22.22
N PRO A 611 -1.81 -10.53 22.75
CA PRO A 611 -1.45 -11.94 22.86
C PRO A 611 -1.05 -12.62 21.55
N PRO A 612 -1.69 -12.34 20.39
CA PRO A 612 -1.30 -12.97 19.12
C PRO A 612 0.14 -12.65 18.69
N VAL A 613 0.60 -11.39 18.83
CA VAL A 613 1.99 -11.01 18.51
C VAL A 613 2.99 -11.61 19.52
N LEU A 614 2.60 -11.74 20.78
CA LEU A 614 3.39 -12.46 21.78
C LEU A 614 3.49 -13.97 21.47
N LEU A 615 2.45 -14.57 20.89
CA LEU A 615 2.50 -15.94 20.38
C LEU A 615 3.36 -16.07 19.11
N VAL A 616 3.34 -15.11 18.18
CA VAL A 616 4.30 -15.06 17.04
C VAL A 616 5.75 -15.05 17.57
N ALA A 617 6.05 -14.22 18.57
CA ALA A 617 7.38 -14.17 19.19
C ALA A 617 7.75 -15.49 19.91
N LYS A 618 6.78 -16.11 20.62
CA LYS A 618 6.97 -17.43 21.24
C LYS A 618 7.22 -18.53 20.19
N ALA A 619 6.45 -18.55 19.10
CA ALA A 619 6.61 -19.51 18.01
C ALA A 619 7.98 -19.39 17.34
N ARG A 620 8.43 -18.16 17.04
CA ARG A 620 9.79 -17.90 16.51
C ARG A 620 10.88 -18.40 17.47
N SER A 621 10.76 -18.13 18.77
CA SER A 621 11.68 -18.64 19.79
C SER A 621 11.73 -20.17 19.83
N LEU A 622 10.57 -20.82 19.73
CA LEU A 622 10.46 -22.29 19.71
C LEU A 622 11.03 -22.90 18.42
N ARG A 623 10.84 -22.28 17.24
CA ARG A 623 11.51 -22.71 15.99
C ARG A 623 13.02 -22.79 16.17
N HIS A 624 13.64 -21.71 16.64
CA HIS A 624 15.10 -21.63 16.81
C HIS A 624 15.63 -22.57 17.90
N SER A 625 14.91 -22.75 19.01
CA SER A 625 15.38 -23.56 20.16
C SER A 625 15.11 -25.07 20.02
N THR A 626 14.12 -25.48 19.22
CA THR A 626 13.77 -26.90 19.02
C THR A 626 14.17 -27.45 17.65
N GLY A 627 14.49 -26.59 16.68
CA GLY A 627 14.68 -26.98 15.27
C GLY A 627 13.38 -27.41 14.57
N ASN A 628 12.22 -27.31 15.22
CA ASN A 628 10.93 -27.68 14.64
C ASN A 628 10.32 -26.52 13.86
N TRP A 629 10.66 -26.44 12.58
CA TRP A 629 10.20 -25.39 11.66
C TRP A 629 8.69 -25.40 11.37
N ALA A 630 7.96 -26.45 11.75
CA ALA A 630 6.51 -26.50 11.62
C ALA A 630 5.78 -25.60 12.63
N LEU A 631 6.41 -25.24 13.76
CA LEU A 631 5.76 -24.46 14.82
C LEU A 631 5.37 -23.06 14.34
N HIS A 632 4.13 -22.65 14.59
CA HIS A 632 3.59 -21.33 14.20
C HIS A 632 2.48 -20.88 15.16
N ALA A 633 2.24 -19.57 15.25
CA ALA A 633 1.06 -19.04 15.91
C ALA A 633 -0.12 -18.93 14.93
N GLU A 634 -1.36 -19.09 15.40
CA GLU A 634 -2.61 -18.90 14.62
C GLU A 634 -2.66 -17.53 13.91
N PHE A 635 -1.93 -16.53 14.42
CA PHE A 635 -1.83 -15.19 13.84
C PHE A 635 -0.87 -15.09 12.63
N GLU A 636 0.06 -16.04 12.48
CA GLU A 636 0.92 -16.14 11.29
C GLU A 636 0.18 -16.77 10.09
N GLU A 637 -1.00 -17.36 10.32
CA GLU A 637 -1.94 -17.85 9.30
C GLU A 637 -2.97 -16.80 8.85
N TRP A 638 -3.01 -15.61 9.48
CA TRP A 638 -4.09 -14.63 9.27
C TRP A 638 -3.82 -13.68 8.09
N ASP A 639 -4.01 -14.18 6.86
CA ASP A 639 -3.99 -13.41 5.61
C ASP A 639 -5.17 -12.41 5.54
N VAL A 640 -5.02 -11.24 6.18
CA VAL A 640 -6.11 -10.26 6.28
C VAL A 640 -6.34 -9.50 4.97
N SER A 641 -7.38 -9.87 4.23
CA SER A 641 -7.83 -9.05 3.11
C SER A 641 -8.36 -7.69 3.58
N ILE A 642 -8.21 -6.65 2.75
CA ILE A 642 -8.79 -5.32 2.98
C ILE A 642 -10.32 -5.40 3.15
N VAL A 643 -10.97 -6.37 2.49
CA VAL A 643 -12.40 -6.65 2.62
C VAL A 643 -12.75 -7.16 4.02
N GLU A 644 -11.90 -7.99 4.63
CA GLU A 644 -12.08 -8.42 6.02
C GLU A 644 -11.81 -7.30 7.03
N LEU A 645 -10.78 -6.47 6.81
CA LEU A 645 -10.54 -5.28 7.63
C LEU A 645 -11.76 -4.34 7.59
N ALA A 646 -12.26 -4.01 6.40
CA ALA A 646 -13.47 -3.21 6.22
C ALA A 646 -14.70 -3.89 6.87
N ARG A 647 -14.86 -5.20 6.74
CA ARG A 647 -15.96 -5.94 7.38
C ARG A 647 -15.87 -5.90 8.91
N LYS A 648 -14.65 -6.05 9.46
CA LYS A 648 -14.35 -6.11 10.91
C LYS A 648 -14.44 -4.75 11.59
N PHE A 649 -14.00 -3.67 10.93
CA PHE A 649 -13.85 -2.34 11.52
C PHE A 649 -14.82 -1.27 11.00
N LEU A 650 -15.49 -1.46 9.85
CA LEU A 650 -16.51 -0.53 9.34
C LEU A 650 -17.91 -1.15 9.36
N ILE A 651 -18.09 -2.31 8.72
CA ILE A 651 -19.42 -2.92 8.56
C ILE A 651 -19.95 -3.46 9.89
N ARG A 652 -19.12 -4.21 10.65
CA ARG A 652 -19.56 -4.85 11.89
C ARG A 652 -19.98 -3.85 12.99
N PRO A 653 -19.29 -2.71 13.21
CA PRO A 653 -19.81 -1.66 14.09
C PRO A 653 -21.17 -1.09 13.67
N ILE A 654 -21.39 -0.87 12.36
CA ILE A 654 -22.69 -0.42 11.85
C ILE A 654 -23.77 -1.48 12.09
N GLN A 655 -23.49 -2.76 11.81
CA GLN A 655 -24.40 -3.87 12.09
C GLN A 655 -24.74 -4.00 13.59
N ILE A 656 -23.78 -3.78 14.47
CA ILE A 656 -24.00 -3.74 15.93
C ILE A 656 -24.86 -2.53 16.30
N LEU A 657 -24.60 -1.35 15.74
CA LEU A 657 -25.38 -0.13 15.96
C LEU A 657 -26.84 -0.27 15.50
N CYS A 658 -27.12 -1.09 14.48
CA CYS A 658 -28.48 -1.43 14.06
C CYS A 658 -29.24 -2.34 15.06
N THR A 659 -28.58 -2.90 16.08
CA THR A 659 -29.29 -3.67 17.13
C THR A 659 -29.95 -2.72 18.13
N PRO A 660 -31.22 -2.94 18.56
CA PRO A 660 -31.96 -1.96 19.37
C PRO A 660 -31.26 -1.54 20.67
N ILE A 661 -30.61 -2.48 21.37
CA ILE A 661 -29.91 -2.20 22.63
C ILE A 661 -28.68 -1.31 22.38
N CYS A 662 -27.85 -1.64 21.38
CA CYS A 662 -26.67 -0.85 21.08
C CYS A 662 -27.03 0.50 20.48
N PHE A 663 -28.11 0.60 19.68
CA PHE A 663 -28.65 1.87 19.21
C PHE A 663 -29.02 2.79 20.36
N LEU A 664 -29.83 2.31 21.31
CA LEU A 664 -30.29 3.12 22.45
C LEU A 664 -29.13 3.53 23.37
N VAL A 665 -28.18 2.62 23.64
CA VAL A 665 -26.98 2.94 24.45
C VAL A 665 -26.06 3.94 23.73
N ALA A 666 -25.84 3.79 22.42
CA ALA A 666 -25.03 4.73 21.63
C ALA A 666 -25.70 6.10 21.51
N LEU A 667 -27.02 6.16 21.31
CA LEU A 667 -27.80 7.39 21.28
C LEU A 667 -27.75 8.12 22.63
N TYR A 668 -27.95 7.41 23.74
CA TYR A 668 -27.83 7.96 25.09
C TYR A 668 -26.42 8.48 25.37
N ALA A 669 -25.39 7.69 25.05
CA ALA A 669 -23.99 8.11 25.20
C ALA A 669 -23.70 9.37 24.36
N SER A 670 -24.15 9.42 23.11
CA SER A 670 -23.96 10.56 22.21
C SER A 670 -24.67 11.82 22.71
N PHE A 671 -25.85 11.68 23.30
CA PHE A 671 -26.60 12.77 23.94
C PHE A 671 -25.85 13.31 25.18
N CYS A 672 -25.37 12.43 26.06
CA CYS A 672 -24.57 12.82 27.22
C CYS A 672 -23.25 13.49 26.82
N TYR A 673 -22.53 12.97 25.82
CA TYR A 673 -21.33 13.61 25.28
C TYR A 673 -21.65 14.96 24.65
N GLY A 674 -22.73 15.07 23.86
CA GLY A 674 -23.15 16.33 23.25
C GLY A 674 -23.43 17.43 24.29
N ILE A 675 -24.14 17.09 25.37
CA ILE A 675 -24.38 18.03 26.48
C ILE A 675 -23.06 18.41 27.19
N LEU A 676 -22.18 17.44 27.44
CA LEU A 676 -20.88 17.70 28.06
C LEU A 676 -20.02 18.63 27.20
N TYR A 677 -19.95 18.43 25.87
CA TYR A 677 -19.24 19.35 24.97
C TYR A 677 -19.90 20.73 24.89
N MET A 678 -21.23 20.84 24.93
CA MET A 678 -21.90 22.15 25.03
C MET A 678 -21.55 22.86 26.36
N GLN A 679 -21.39 22.12 27.47
CA GLN A 679 -20.92 22.69 28.74
C GLN A 679 -19.48 23.23 28.64
N LEU A 680 -18.60 22.60 27.85
CA LEU A 680 -17.22 23.04 27.64
C LEU A 680 -17.11 24.40 26.91
N GLY A 681 -18.11 24.75 26.09
CA GLY A 681 -18.30 26.11 25.54
C GLY A 681 -19.09 27.05 26.46
N GLY A 682 -20.05 26.52 27.23
CA GLY A 682 -20.90 27.29 28.14
C GLY A 682 -20.16 27.89 29.34
N VAL A 683 -19.15 27.21 29.90
CA VAL A 683 -18.36 27.70 31.04
C VAL A 683 -17.70 29.08 30.74
N PRO A 684 -16.94 29.26 29.63
CA PRO A 684 -16.43 30.57 29.24
C PRO A 684 -17.51 31.65 29.08
N ILE A 685 -18.66 31.33 28.46
CA ILE A 685 -19.75 32.30 28.27
C ILE A 685 -20.28 32.77 29.63
N ILE A 686 -20.55 31.83 30.55
CA ILE A 686 -21.15 32.14 31.85
C ILE A 686 -20.20 32.96 32.74
N PHE A 687 -18.92 32.57 32.84
CA PHE A 687 -17.99 33.24 33.76
C PHE A 687 -17.25 34.43 33.15
N ARG A 688 -16.79 34.35 31.88
CA ARG A 688 -16.04 35.44 31.21
C ARG A 688 -16.97 36.48 30.58
N GLN A 689 -18.00 36.07 29.84
CA GLN A 689 -18.86 37.02 29.12
C GLN A 689 -19.99 37.58 30.01
N LEU A 690 -20.79 36.73 30.66
CA LEU A 690 -21.94 37.19 31.46
C LEU A 690 -21.54 37.75 32.83
N ARG A 691 -20.52 37.17 33.49
CA ARG A 691 -20.06 37.58 34.83
C ARG A 691 -18.78 38.43 34.83
N GLY A 692 -18.20 38.71 33.67
CA GLY A 692 -17.06 39.62 33.51
C GLY A 692 -15.75 39.18 34.18
N TRP A 693 -15.58 37.90 34.51
CA TRP A 693 -14.37 37.43 35.18
C TRP A 693 -13.14 37.44 34.27
N ALA A 694 -11.97 37.73 34.86
CA ALA A 694 -10.70 37.61 34.15
C ALA A 694 -10.49 36.18 33.60
N PRO A 695 -9.81 35.98 32.45
CA PRO A 695 -9.91 34.73 31.71
C PRO A 695 -9.40 33.49 32.46
N LEU A 696 -8.39 33.63 33.34
CA LEU A 696 -7.89 32.52 34.16
C LEU A 696 -8.92 32.12 35.24
N PRO A 697 -9.40 33.01 36.15
CA PRO A 697 -10.53 32.72 37.04
C PRO A 697 -11.76 32.13 36.34
N ALA A 698 -12.12 32.63 35.15
CA ALA A 698 -13.25 32.12 34.37
C ALA A 698 -13.08 30.66 33.89
N SER A 699 -11.85 30.13 33.88
CA SER A 699 -11.56 28.74 33.53
C SER A 699 -11.47 27.77 34.72
N LEU A 700 -11.39 28.28 35.96
CA LEU A 700 -11.31 27.45 37.17
C LEU A 700 -12.49 26.48 37.36
N PRO A 701 -13.75 26.75 36.93
CA PRO A 701 -14.85 25.79 37.03
C PRO A 701 -14.60 24.45 36.31
N PHE A 702 -13.69 24.38 35.32
CA PHE A 702 -13.28 23.12 34.71
C PHE A 702 -12.59 22.15 35.70
N LEU A 703 -12.08 22.64 36.85
CA LEU A 703 -11.59 21.78 37.93
C LEU A 703 -12.68 20.88 38.50
N CYS A 704 -13.95 21.29 38.48
CA CYS A 704 -15.06 20.47 38.96
C CYS A 704 -15.24 19.23 38.06
N VAL A 705 -15.14 19.40 36.74
CA VAL A 705 -15.18 18.30 35.75
C VAL A 705 -14.01 17.32 35.98
N PHE A 706 -12.80 17.84 36.25
CA PHE A 706 -11.63 17.03 36.56
C PHE A 706 -11.79 16.23 37.86
N ILE A 707 -12.33 16.85 38.92
CA ILE A 707 -12.63 16.17 40.20
C ILE A 707 -13.71 15.10 40.01
N GLY A 708 -14.80 15.41 39.29
CA GLY A 708 -15.86 14.45 38.95
C GLY A 708 -15.33 13.24 38.17
N ALA A 709 -14.40 13.46 37.23
CA ALA A 709 -13.74 12.37 36.50
C ALA A 709 -12.90 11.47 37.41
N ILE A 710 -12.18 12.03 38.39
CA ILE A 710 -11.42 11.26 39.39
C ILE A 710 -12.36 10.45 40.29
N LEU A 711 -13.44 11.05 40.78
CA LEU A 711 -14.44 10.37 41.62
C LEU A 711 -15.16 9.26 40.85
N GLY A 712 -15.55 9.52 39.60
CA GLY A 712 -16.13 8.52 38.69
C GLY A 712 -15.17 7.38 38.37
N CYS A 713 -13.87 7.64 38.23
CA CYS A 713 -12.84 6.62 38.08
C CYS A 713 -12.74 5.74 39.34
N ALA A 714 -12.64 6.35 40.53
CA ALA A 714 -12.59 5.63 41.80
C ALA A 714 -13.84 4.76 42.04
N ALA A 715 -15.03 5.28 41.74
CA ALA A 715 -16.29 4.55 41.82
C ALA A 715 -16.34 3.34 40.86
N ASN A 716 -15.82 3.49 39.63
CA ASN A 716 -15.73 2.38 38.67
C ASN A 716 -14.70 1.32 39.07
N VAL A 717 -13.54 1.73 39.61
CA VAL A 717 -12.53 0.82 40.17
C VAL A 717 -13.11 0.02 41.34
N TYR A 718 -13.80 0.68 42.28
CA TYR A 718 -14.50 0.04 43.38
C TYR A 718 -15.56 -0.95 42.88
N ASN A 719 -16.41 -0.53 41.92
CA ASN A 719 -17.43 -1.41 41.34
C ASN A 719 -16.82 -2.61 40.58
N GLN A 720 -15.63 -2.48 40.00
CA GLN A 720 -14.95 -3.60 39.33
C GLN A 720 -14.52 -4.69 40.34
N PHE A 721 -14.19 -4.36 41.60
CA PHE A 721 -14.00 -5.36 42.65
C PHE A 721 -15.30 -6.09 43.00
N LEU A 722 -16.42 -5.36 43.12
CA LEU A 722 -17.75 -5.95 43.37
C LEU A 722 -18.20 -6.84 42.20
N TYR A 723 -17.98 -6.39 40.96
CA TYR A 723 -18.21 -7.17 39.74
C TYR A 723 -17.38 -8.45 39.73
N ASN A 724 -16.08 -8.38 40.08
CA ASN A 724 -15.21 -9.55 40.13
C ASN A 724 -15.70 -10.60 41.15
N LYS A 725 -16.30 -10.18 42.26
CA LYS A 725 -16.96 -11.09 43.22
C LYS A 725 -18.21 -11.73 42.62
N ALA A 726 -19.09 -10.94 42.00
CA ALA A 726 -20.31 -11.44 41.35
C ALA A 726 -20.02 -12.40 40.18
N TYR A 727 -19.05 -12.07 39.34
CA TYR A 727 -18.59 -12.88 38.20
C TYR A 727 -18.10 -14.28 38.63
N ARG A 728 -17.32 -14.35 39.72
CA ARG A 728 -16.87 -15.64 40.30
C ARG A 728 -18.03 -16.45 40.86
N LEU A 729 -18.97 -15.81 41.55
CA LEU A 729 -20.19 -16.46 42.08
C LEU A 729 -21.11 -16.97 40.95
N ALA A 730 -21.14 -16.28 39.80
CA ALA A 730 -21.85 -16.70 38.59
C ALA A 730 -21.10 -17.75 37.75
N GLY A 731 -20.13 -18.47 38.33
CA GLY A 731 -19.38 -19.52 37.63
C GLY A 731 -18.50 -19.01 36.49
N ASN A 732 -17.95 -17.80 36.61
CA ASN A 732 -17.18 -17.08 35.58
C ASN A 732 -18.02 -16.72 34.32
N ARG A 733 -19.34 -16.58 34.47
CA ARG A 733 -20.22 -15.98 33.45
C ARG A 733 -20.34 -14.47 33.70
N ALA A 734 -20.45 -13.69 32.61
CA ALA A 734 -20.69 -12.25 32.70
C ALA A 734 -22.06 -11.95 33.33
N VAL A 735 -22.11 -10.95 34.22
CA VAL A 735 -23.33 -10.48 34.89
C VAL A 735 -23.49 -8.97 34.59
N PRO A 736 -24.01 -8.58 33.42
CA PRO A 736 -24.00 -7.18 32.94
C PRO A 736 -24.63 -6.18 33.93
N GLU A 737 -25.66 -6.60 34.66
CA GLU A 737 -26.47 -5.80 35.57
C GLU A 737 -25.62 -5.23 36.71
N LYS A 738 -24.55 -5.93 37.11
CA LYS A 738 -23.60 -5.47 38.14
C LYS A 738 -22.62 -4.39 37.66
N ARG A 739 -22.70 -3.97 36.40
CA ARG A 739 -22.01 -2.77 35.90
C ARG A 739 -22.87 -1.49 35.97
N LEU A 740 -24.18 -1.62 36.16
CA LEU A 740 -25.11 -0.48 36.16
C LEU A 740 -25.04 0.48 37.36
N PRO A 741 -24.73 0.06 38.62
CA PRO A 741 -24.90 0.96 39.77
C PRO A 741 -24.13 2.30 39.71
N PRO A 742 -22.85 2.37 39.24
CA PRO A 742 -22.17 3.65 39.04
C PRO A 742 -22.84 4.53 37.99
N MET A 743 -23.39 3.94 36.92
CA MET A 743 -24.12 4.68 35.88
C MET A 743 -25.44 5.24 36.41
N MET A 744 -26.15 4.50 37.27
CA MET A 744 -27.42 4.96 37.87
C MET A 744 -27.22 6.16 38.79
N VAL A 745 -26.14 6.18 39.57
CA VAL A 745 -25.78 7.35 40.40
C VAL A 745 -25.29 8.49 39.51
N GLY A 746 -24.38 8.21 38.57
CA GLY A 746 -23.82 9.20 37.65
C GLY A 746 -24.85 9.89 36.76
N SER A 747 -25.91 9.18 36.32
CA SER A 747 -26.96 9.78 35.49
C SER A 747 -27.78 10.83 36.23
N VAL A 748 -28.01 10.64 37.54
CA VAL A 748 -28.72 11.62 38.38
C VAL A 748 -27.83 12.83 38.64
N LEU A 749 -26.58 12.60 39.10
CA LEU A 749 -25.62 13.68 39.36
C LEU A 749 -25.35 14.53 38.11
N PHE A 750 -25.13 13.90 36.95
CA PHE A 750 -24.96 14.60 35.68
C PHE A 750 -26.18 15.46 35.33
N ALA A 751 -27.40 14.91 35.37
CA ALA A 751 -28.61 15.66 35.03
C ALA A 751 -28.84 16.85 35.98
N SER A 752 -28.69 16.65 37.29
CA SER A 752 -28.80 17.71 38.30
C SER A 752 -27.74 18.80 38.13
N GLY A 753 -26.48 18.41 37.86
CA GLY A 753 -25.37 19.35 37.66
C GLY A 753 -25.55 20.22 36.41
N GLN A 754 -25.96 19.64 35.27
CA GLN A 754 -26.25 20.41 34.07
C GLN A 754 -27.44 21.36 34.27
N PHE A 755 -28.51 20.90 34.93
CA PHE A 755 -29.67 21.74 35.24
C PHE A 755 -29.29 22.93 36.12
N LEU A 756 -28.55 22.72 37.21
CA LEU A 756 -28.15 23.78 38.14
C LEU A 756 -27.17 24.78 37.51
N MET A 757 -26.23 24.31 36.69
CA MET A 757 -25.32 25.17 35.94
C MET A 757 -26.08 26.06 34.94
N GLY A 758 -27.07 25.52 34.22
CA GLY A 758 -27.93 26.30 33.33
C GLY A 758 -28.82 27.29 34.09
N TRP A 759 -29.50 26.84 35.15
CA TRP A 759 -30.43 27.64 35.95
C TRP A 759 -29.74 28.82 36.65
N THR A 760 -28.51 28.61 37.15
CA THR A 760 -27.75 29.63 37.90
C THR A 760 -26.73 30.39 37.05
N ALA A 761 -26.78 30.25 35.72
CA ALA A 761 -25.92 30.96 34.78
C ALA A 761 -25.98 32.48 34.93
N ALA A 762 -27.17 33.03 35.21
CA ALA A 762 -27.41 34.48 35.26
C ALA A 762 -26.65 35.18 36.41
N PRO A 763 -26.07 36.39 36.20
CA PRO A 763 -25.17 37.03 37.17
C PRO A 763 -25.74 37.27 38.57
N HIS A 764 -27.07 37.39 38.71
CA HIS A 764 -27.73 37.63 40.00
C HIS A 764 -27.75 36.41 40.93
N PHE A 765 -27.52 35.20 40.42
CA PHE A 765 -27.27 34.03 41.27
C PHE A 765 -25.80 33.99 41.70
N HIS A 766 -25.53 33.58 42.93
CA HIS A 766 -24.15 33.43 43.41
C HIS A 766 -23.39 32.37 42.58
N TRP A 767 -22.15 32.69 42.20
CA TRP A 767 -21.35 31.91 41.26
C TRP A 767 -21.11 30.46 41.69
N ILE A 768 -21.13 30.20 42.99
CA ILE A 768 -20.88 28.86 43.57
C ILE A 768 -21.98 27.85 43.19
N CYS A 769 -23.22 28.32 42.98
CA CYS A 769 -24.38 27.47 42.76
C CYS A 769 -24.33 26.72 41.40
N GLY A 770 -23.59 27.25 40.42
CA GLY A 770 -23.30 26.58 39.15
C GLY A 770 -22.05 25.70 39.19
N ALA A 771 -21.18 25.87 40.20
CA ALA A 771 -19.92 25.16 40.32
C ALA A 771 -20.00 23.90 41.21
N GLU A 772 -20.75 23.93 42.32
CA GLU A 772 -20.66 22.89 43.35
C GLU A 772 -21.29 21.54 43.00
N LEU A 773 -22.29 21.50 42.12
CA LEU A 773 -23.10 20.31 41.84
C LEU A 773 -22.83 19.65 40.48
N SER A 774 -21.70 19.97 39.84
CA SER A 774 -21.14 19.21 38.71
C SER A 774 -20.19 18.07 39.16
N ARG A 775 -20.47 17.48 40.34
CA ARG A 775 -19.65 16.48 41.04
C ARG A 775 -20.33 15.11 41.08
#